data_AF-A0A7C6SCJ1-F1
#
_entry.id   AF-A0A7C6SCJ1-F1
#
_cell.length_a   1.000
_cell.length_b   1.000
_cell.length_c   1.000
_cell.angle_alpha   90.00
_cell.angle_beta   90.00
_cell.angle_gamma   90.00
#
_symmetry.space_group_name_H-M   'P 1'
#
loop_
_entity.id
_entity.type
_entity.pdbx_description
1 polymer ?
#
loop_
_entity_poly.entity_id
_entity_poly.type
_entity_poly.pdbx_seq_one_letter_code
_entity_poly.pdbx_strand_id
1 'polypeptide(L)'
;MVVEKAYAKINLGLEVLNKREDSYHDLAMIMTSISLSDELYFEEIDQNKIIIDCEKMSHIVLESNLIYIAAKLIKERFEINKGVKIRVVKNIPEKAGLGGGSADAAATLRGLNTLWNLGQSLDDLAKLAIEIGSDVPFCIYNKTAKVTGRGENIEFIDDEPYLNLLLVFPHFKASTKDVFNSFRIHGRNRGKLGKLISAIKTRDIDDISNNLFNDLEYSYFYKDIIKIKADLIASGAKGAVMTGSGSTVFAICLNEKDARNVQNRFASKNRSANIMLVQTRSNLKYTWSGQARTQTKYKTLDTIKTKVYAYIPLAYQKINDDHIEIKTPINISNEITIEKINHKISEVYVNEYLEVGELSKYLEILVNNLDYGLRVKINESLYKGFDLFCSENYLAQIINALKNFNEDIDKLFNLFNNNVKAYRKRVVYYYESSKDNLDYLNDVPFGYVLITDLGIKKYKNPRYTKQIVRGKEIDNILEAIEENNFYKVADNLYNSLSKFEIRNIEENSKLKVSKIRSDCFKYGASGFLLSVDGRSIICLMRYEKHLKAVRNALKNFHNLRRSISSSLLSTVSHQVSESKVLTEIVLPEREQIITPDFSLFEKQQEESYDYSSLDYDDYSSPFEGDLDLDDLNRVGKQVKPKVRKPLAQTPSNKDIEGILHIHSGGSLFKFYDFVDIARYFEKYFHNKQIEFEINNEKYVVGFKVNHLPHLLGIHKIDPNDESLKGIQGYEKLINGSISYKKLKNKLDQKVFNQINTRTQGSVLIFNDIYHGRDKEFICYDKDVIFKEDSYLREKVRYGITRGVARNRFHKRNVLGIGYEESSNISYFITSFLWEAQADLGKKEGYRVKIVKH
;
A
#
# COMPACT_ATOMS: atom_id res chain seq x y z
N MET A 1 -59.09 -24.29 -8.32
CA MET A 1 -57.98 -23.41 -7.89
C MET A 1 -57.10 -24.20 -6.94
N VAL A 2 -55.78 -24.23 -7.19
CA VAL A 2 -54.78 -24.89 -6.34
C VAL A 2 -53.90 -23.81 -5.70
N VAL A 3 -53.46 -24.02 -4.47
CA VAL A 3 -52.57 -23.08 -3.76
C VAL A 3 -51.35 -23.83 -3.25
N GLU A 4 -50.16 -23.32 -3.54
CA GLU A 4 -48.90 -23.88 -3.08
C GLU A 4 -48.04 -22.83 -2.37
N LYS A 5 -47.21 -23.31 -1.44
CA LYS A 5 -46.18 -22.51 -0.79
C LYS A 5 -44.80 -22.87 -1.34
N ALA A 6 -44.05 -21.85 -1.74
CA ALA A 6 -42.66 -21.94 -2.16
C ALA A 6 -41.78 -21.53 -0.98
N TYR A 7 -41.28 -22.50 -0.21
CA TYR A 7 -40.47 -22.23 0.98
C TYR A 7 -39.03 -21.87 0.63
N ALA A 8 -38.51 -20.83 1.28
CA ALA A 8 -37.11 -20.46 1.20
C ALA A 8 -36.24 -21.56 1.83
N LYS A 9 -34.97 -21.60 1.40
CA LYS A 9 -33.96 -22.52 1.90
C LYS A 9 -32.80 -21.78 2.52
N ILE A 10 -32.14 -22.43 3.47
CA ILE A 10 -30.85 -22.01 4.02
C ILE A 10 -29.81 -23.14 3.91
N ASN A 11 -28.54 -22.76 3.90
CA ASN A 11 -27.41 -23.68 3.98
C ASN A 11 -26.85 -23.64 5.42
N LEU A 12 -27.04 -24.72 6.18
CA LEU A 12 -26.43 -24.89 7.51
C LEU A 12 -24.91 -25.14 7.40
N GLY A 13 -24.51 -25.83 6.33
CA GLY A 13 -23.13 -26.05 5.94
C GLY A 13 -22.96 -25.91 4.43
N LEU A 14 -21.87 -25.31 3.96
CA LEU A 14 -21.50 -25.26 2.54
C LEU A 14 -19.98 -25.38 2.39
N GLU A 15 -19.54 -26.48 1.79
CA GLU A 15 -18.16 -26.76 1.41
C GLU A 15 -18.01 -26.69 -0.12
N VAL A 16 -16.94 -26.06 -0.59
CA VAL A 16 -16.57 -26.05 -2.01
C VAL A 16 -15.41 -27.02 -2.20
N LEU A 17 -15.69 -28.15 -2.85
CA LEU A 17 -14.76 -29.29 -2.91
C LEU A 17 -13.66 -29.06 -3.95
N ASN A 18 -14.06 -28.84 -5.21
CA ASN A 18 -13.16 -28.69 -6.34
C ASN A 18 -13.83 -27.90 -7.46
N LYS A 19 -13.01 -27.33 -8.35
CA LYS A 19 -13.48 -26.73 -9.60
C LYS A 19 -13.58 -27.83 -10.66
N ARG A 20 -14.68 -27.87 -11.39
CA ARG A 20 -14.96 -28.81 -12.47
C ARG A 20 -14.45 -28.30 -13.81
N GLU A 21 -14.34 -29.21 -14.78
CA GLU A 21 -13.95 -28.90 -16.16
C GLU A 21 -15.01 -28.05 -16.87
N ASP A 22 -16.28 -28.20 -16.51
CA ASP A 22 -17.43 -27.44 -17.02
C ASP A 22 -17.51 -25.99 -16.48
N SER A 23 -16.47 -25.51 -15.79
CA SER A 23 -16.39 -24.20 -15.13
C SER A 23 -17.32 -24.00 -13.91
N TYR A 24 -18.02 -25.03 -13.45
CA TYR A 24 -18.72 -25.03 -12.15
C TYR A 24 -17.80 -25.51 -11.01
N HIS A 25 -18.36 -25.59 -9.80
CA HIS A 25 -17.72 -26.17 -8.63
C HIS A 25 -18.56 -27.33 -8.12
N ASP A 26 -17.89 -28.39 -7.65
CA ASP A 26 -18.53 -29.42 -6.84
C ASP A 26 -18.73 -28.89 -5.43
N LEU A 27 -19.96 -28.97 -4.94
CA LEU A 27 -20.40 -28.50 -3.64
C LEU A 27 -20.79 -29.67 -2.76
N ALA A 28 -20.64 -29.51 -1.46
CA ALA A 28 -21.29 -30.34 -0.46
C ALA A 28 -21.97 -29.44 0.57
N MET A 29 -23.28 -29.59 0.72
CA MET A 29 -24.12 -28.69 1.50
C MET A 29 -25.04 -29.45 2.42
N ILE A 30 -25.32 -28.90 3.60
CA ILE A 30 -26.49 -29.31 4.40
C ILE A 30 -27.53 -28.21 4.26
N MET A 31 -28.68 -28.54 3.66
CA MET A 31 -29.74 -27.59 3.33
C MET A 31 -31.00 -27.94 4.12
N THR A 32 -31.71 -26.90 4.58
CA THR A 32 -33.05 -27.04 5.17
C THR A 32 -33.98 -25.94 4.67
N SER A 33 -35.28 -26.17 4.74
CA SER A 33 -36.32 -25.20 4.43
C SER A 33 -36.77 -24.41 5.67
N ILE A 34 -37.08 -23.13 5.45
CA ILE A 34 -37.56 -22.22 6.50
C ILE A 34 -38.99 -21.80 6.21
N SER A 35 -39.66 -21.27 7.24
CA SER A 35 -41.06 -20.82 7.21
C SER A 35 -41.33 -19.65 6.26
N LEU A 36 -40.31 -18.85 5.92
CA LEU A 36 -40.41 -17.80 4.91
C LEU A 36 -40.76 -18.42 3.55
N SER A 37 -41.88 -18.00 2.96
CA SER A 37 -42.39 -18.57 1.71
C SER A 37 -43.09 -17.54 0.83
N ASP A 38 -43.05 -17.80 -0.46
CA ASP A 38 -43.95 -17.20 -1.45
C ASP A 38 -45.22 -18.05 -1.57
N GLU A 39 -46.32 -17.43 -2.00
CA GLU A 39 -47.60 -18.11 -2.22
C GLU A 39 -48.00 -18.05 -3.68
N LEU A 40 -48.28 -19.21 -4.28
CA LEU A 40 -48.65 -19.34 -5.68
C LEU A 40 -50.07 -19.89 -5.78
N TYR A 41 -50.90 -19.21 -6.56
CA TYR A 41 -52.30 -19.54 -6.79
C TYR A 41 -52.47 -19.91 -8.26
N PHE A 42 -52.96 -21.13 -8.52
CA PHE A 42 -53.10 -21.69 -9.86
C PHE A 42 -54.57 -21.84 -10.22
N GLU A 43 -54.92 -21.27 -11.36
CA GLU A 43 -56.25 -21.32 -11.96
C GLU A 43 -56.13 -21.81 -13.41
N GLU A 44 -56.82 -22.90 -13.72
CA GLU A 44 -56.90 -23.39 -15.10
C GLU A 44 -57.70 -22.41 -15.96
N ILE A 45 -57.27 -22.19 -17.20
CA ILE A 45 -57.98 -21.36 -18.18
C ILE A 45 -58.10 -22.12 -19.50
N ASP A 46 -59.18 -21.86 -20.24
CA ASP A 46 -59.45 -22.56 -21.52
C ASP A 46 -58.45 -22.22 -22.63
N GLN A 47 -57.87 -21.01 -22.57
CA GLN A 47 -56.89 -20.55 -23.54
C GLN A 47 -55.56 -21.27 -23.31
N ASN A 48 -54.94 -21.83 -24.35
CA ASN A 48 -53.63 -22.49 -24.24
C ASN A 48 -52.47 -21.47 -24.00
N LYS A 49 -52.47 -20.83 -22.82
CA LYS A 49 -51.55 -19.77 -22.42
C LYS A 49 -51.07 -19.98 -20.99
N ILE A 50 -49.87 -19.50 -20.69
CA ILE A 50 -49.34 -19.38 -19.32
C ILE A 50 -49.35 -17.89 -18.99
N ILE A 51 -50.13 -17.50 -17.98
CA ILE A 51 -50.23 -16.12 -17.51
C ILE A 51 -49.64 -16.06 -16.11
N ILE A 52 -48.62 -15.21 -15.89
CA ILE A 52 -48.05 -14.97 -14.56
C ILE A 52 -48.45 -13.58 -14.11
N ASP A 53 -49.14 -13.51 -12.97
CA ASP A 53 -49.61 -12.28 -12.35
C ASP A 53 -48.82 -12.00 -11.07
N CYS A 54 -47.81 -11.13 -11.19
CA CYS A 54 -47.01 -10.65 -10.06
C CYS A 54 -46.31 -9.33 -10.39
N GLU A 55 -46.74 -8.24 -9.77
CA GLU A 55 -46.14 -6.91 -9.96
C GLU A 55 -44.64 -6.88 -9.62
N LYS A 56 -44.25 -7.55 -8.53
CA LYS A 56 -42.85 -7.61 -8.08
C LYS A 56 -41.92 -8.37 -9.03
N MET A 57 -42.43 -9.06 -10.05
CA MET A 57 -41.64 -9.77 -11.06
C MET A 57 -41.74 -9.12 -12.46
N SER A 58 -42.35 -7.93 -12.57
CA SER A 58 -42.53 -7.22 -13.84
C SER A 58 -41.21 -6.86 -14.56
N HIS A 59 -40.09 -6.81 -13.84
CA HIS A 59 -38.75 -6.60 -14.40
C HIS A 59 -38.10 -7.86 -15.00
N ILE A 60 -38.72 -9.04 -14.84
CA ILE A 60 -38.19 -10.31 -15.33
C ILE A 60 -38.85 -10.64 -16.67
N VAL A 61 -38.04 -10.87 -17.69
CA VAL A 61 -38.51 -11.34 -19.00
C VAL A 61 -39.21 -12.69 -18.82
N LEU A 62 -40.43 -12.83 -19.34
CA LEU A 62 -41.33 -13.95 -19.08
C LEU A 62 -40.65 -15.31 -19.33
N GLU A 63 -39.94 -15.44 -20.45
CA GLU A 63 -39.26 -16.67 -20.87
C GLU A 63 -38.07 -17.05 -19.97
N SER A 64 -37.53 -16.09 -19.21
CA SER A 64 -36.47 -16.32 -18.22
C SER A 64 -37.02 -16.59 -16.81
N ASN A 65 -38.33 -16.45 -16.60
CA ASN A 65 -38.95 -16.69 -15.31
C ASN A 65 -39.05 -18.21 -15.05
N LEU A 66 -38.48 -18.68 -13.93
CA LEU A 66 -38.47 -20.11 -13.60
C LEU A 66 -39.87 -20.69 -13.39
N ILE A 67 -40.87 -19.88 -13.01
CA ILE A 67 -42.29 -20.29 -12.96
C ILE A 67 -42.81 -20.59 -14.36
N TYR A 68 -42.51 -19.70 -15.32
CA TYR A 68 -42.92 -19.88 -16.71
C TYR A 68 -42.26 -21.12 -17.31
N ILE A 69 -40.96 -21.28 -17.07
CA ILE A 69 -40.18 -22.44 -17.52
C ILE A 69 -40.76 -23.73 -16.92
N ALA A 70 -41.07 -23.76 -15.62
CA ALA A 70 -41.69 -24.91 -14.97
C ALA A 70 -43.06 -25.26 -15.56
N ALA A 71 -43.92 -24.25 -15.75
CA ALA A 71 -45.26 -24.42 -16.30
C ALA A 71 -45.23 -24.88 -17.77
N LYS A 72 -44.29 -24.34 -18.56
CA LYS A 72 -44.08 -24.77 -19.94
C LYS A 72 -43.58 -26.20 -20.01
N LEU A 73 -42.56 -26.53 -19.21
CA LEU A 73 -41.97 -27.87 -19.16
C LEU A 73 -43.00 -28.94 -18.81
N ILE A 74 -43.82 -28.72 -17.79
CA ILE A 74 -44.83 -29.72 -17.38
C ILE A 74 -45.97 -29.82 -18.42
N LYS A 75 -46.37 -28.71 -19.07
CA LYS A 75 -47.34 -28.78 -20.18
C LYS A 75 -46.82 -29.59 -21.35
N GLU A 76 -45.58 -29.34 -21.76
CA GLU A 76 -44.96 -30.05 -22.89
C GLU A 76 -44.75 -31.54 -22.56
N ARG A 77 -44.30 -31.85 -21.34
CA ARG A 77 -44.04 -33.23 -20.90
C ARG A 77 -45.30 -34.11 -20.86
N PHE A 78 -46.45 -33.52 -20.52
CA PHE A 78 -47.72 -34.23 -20.35
C PHE A 78 -48.78 -33.84 -21.40
N GLU A 79 -48.36 -33.19 -22.49
CA GLU A 79 -49.21 -32.81 -23.63
C GLU A 79 -50.49 -32.01 -23.24
N ILE A 80 -50.36 -31.09 -22.27
CA ILE A 80 -51.50 -30.34 -21.73
C ILE A 80 -51.82 -29.11 -22.59
N ASN A 81 -52.97 -29.18 -23.27
CA ASN A 81 -53.46 -28.11 -24.16
C ASN A 81 -54.25 -26.99 -23.46
N LYS A 82 -54.58 -27.15 -22.17
CA LYS A 82 -55.25 -26.11 -21.37
C LYS A 82 -54.25 -25.12 -20.79
N GLY A 83 -54.62 -23.85 -20.61
CA GLY A 83 -53.75 -22.86 -19.99
C GLY A 83 -53.81 -22.81 -18.47
N VAL A 84 -52.97 -21.94 -17.92
CA VAL A 84 -52.98 -21.63 -16.49
C VAL A 84 -52.70 -20.15 -16.25
N LYS A 85 -53.44 -19.57 -15.30
CA LYS A 85 -53.13 -18.30 -14.66
C LYS A 85 -52.51 -18.57 -13.30
N ILE A 86 -51.32 -18.02 -13.07
CA ILE A 86 -50.52 -18.19 -11.86
C ILE A 86 -50.35 -16.83 -11.19
N ARG A 87 -51.06 -16.59 -10.09
CA ARG A 87 -50.87 -15.39 -9.28
C ARG A 87 -49.84 -15.66 -8.19
N VAL A 88 -48.86 -14.78 -8.02
CA VAL A 88 -47.73 -14.99 -7.10
C VAL A 88 -47.61 -13.85 -6.09
N VAL A 89 -47.61 -14.20 -4.82
CA VAL A 89 -47.33 -13.26 -3.71
C VAL A 89 -45.89 -13.46 -3.24
N LYS A 90 -45.00 -12.55 -3.66
CA LYS A 90 -43.56 -12.61 -3.36
C LYS A 90 -43.20 -11.95 -2.02
N ASN A 91 -42.70 -12.77 -1.10
CA ASN A 91 -42.14 -12.45 0.21
C ASN A 91 -40.64 -12.77 0.31
N ILE A 92 -40.13 -13.78 -0.42
CA ILE A 92 -38.71 -14.15 -0.41
C ILE A 92 -37.89 -13.08 -1.17
N PRO A 93 -36.90 -12.43 -0.52
CA PRO A 93 -36.08 -11.42 -1.20
C PRO A 93 -35.24 -12.00 -2.35
N GLU A 94 -35.24 -11.29 -3.48
CA GLU A 94 -34.45 -11.67 -4.65
C GLU A 94 -32.93 -11.51 -4.42
N LYS A 95 -32.15 -12.43 -5.00
CA LYS A 95 -30.67 -12.43 -4.98
C LYS A 95 -30.09 -12.40 -3.56
N ALA A 96 -30.78 -13.06 -2.64
CA ALA A 96 -30.45 -13.06 -1.21
C ALA A 96 -29.82 -14.39 -0.73
N GLY A 97 -29.59 -15.36 -1.62
CA GLY A 97 -29.07 -16.68 -1.26
C GLY A 97 -30.11 -17.65 -0.67
N LEU A 98 -31.40 -17.29 -0.72
CA LEU A 98 -32.52 -18.02 -0.11
C LEU A 98 -33.30 -18.94 -1.08
N GLY A 99 -32.89 -19.04 -2.34
CA GLY A 99 -33.48 -19.97 -3.30
C GLY A 99 -34.90 -19.64 -3.78
N GLY A 100 -35.39 -18.41 -3.61
CA GLY A 100 -36.80 -18.06 -3.90
C GLY A 100 -37.30 -18.45 -5.30
N GLY A 101 -36.55 -18.15 -6.36
CA GLY A 101 -36.97 -18.52 -7.72
C GLY A 101 -37.02 -20.04 -7.95
N SER A 102 -36.10 -20.79 -7.34
CA SER A 102 -36.12 -22.26 -7.38
C SER A 102 -37.29 -22.84 -6.59
N ALA A 103 -37.63 -22.21 -5.46
CA ALA A 103 -38.79 -22.58 -4.66
C ALA A 103 -40.10 -22.33 -5.42
N ASP A 104 -40.21 -21.20 -6.14
CA ASP A 104 -41.38 -20.88 -6.96
C ASP A 104 -41.58 -21.88 -8.11
N ALA A 105 -40.49 -22.27 -8.78
CA ALA A 105 -40.53 -23.29 -9.83
C ALA A 105 -40.97 -24.66 -9.30
N ALA A 106 -40.44 -25.06 -8.14
CA ALA A 106 -40.83 -26.30 -7.49
C ALA A 106 -42.31 -26.29 -7.06
N ALA A 107 -42.78 -25.18 -6.48
CA ALA A 107 -44.20 -24.98 -6.16
C ALA A 107 -45.08 -25.00 -7.41
N THR A 108 -44.59 -24.48 -8.54
CA THR A 108 -45.28 -24.55 -9.83
C THR A 108 -45.44 -25.98 -10.32
N LEU A 109 -44.38 -26.79 -10.28
CA LEU A 109 -44.45 -28.21 -10.65
C LEU A 109 -45.45 -28.97 -9.77
N ARG A 110 -45.43 -28.79 -8.44
CA ARG A 110 -46.40 -29.41 -7.54
C ARG A 110 -47.83 -28.92 -7.79
N GLY A 111 -48.02 -27.60 -7.91
CA GLY A 111 -49.31 -26.98 -8.09
C GLY A 111 -49.99 -27.41 -9.39
N LEU A 112 -49.23 -27.53 -10.48
CA LEU A 112 -49.73 -28.00 -11.78
C LEU A 112 -49.95 -29.51 -11.80
N ASN A 113 -49.10 -30.29 -11.14
CA ASN A 113 -49.34 -31.73 -10.94
C ASN A 113 -50.69 -31.99 -10.25
N THR A 114 -51.03 -31.19 -9.24
CA THR A 114 -52.33 -31.25 -8.56
C THR A 114 -53.46 -30.67 -9.41
N LEU A 115 -53.27 -29.50 -10.04
CA LEU A 115 -54.31 -28.82 -10.82
C LEU A 115 -54.81 -29.68 -11.99
N TRP A 116 -53.89 -30.36 -12.68
CA TRP A 116 -54.19 -31.20 -13.83
C TRP A 116 -54.27 -32.69 -13.50
N ASN A 117 -54.22 -33.04 -12.21
CA ASN A 117 -54.35 -34.41 -11.72
C ASN A 117 -53.39 -35.40 -12.43
N LEU A 118 -52.12 -35.02 -12.60
CA LEU A 118 -51.13 -35.79 -13.36
C LEU A 118 -50.58 -37.00 -12.59
N GLY A 119 -50.86 -37.09 -11.29
CA GLY A 119 -50.51 -38.25 -10.45
C GLY A 119 -49.01 -38.50 -10.27
N GLN A 120 -48.15 -37.51 -10.58
CA GLN A 120 -46.70 -37.69 -10.47
C GLN A 120 -46.25 -37.67 -9.01
N SER A 121 -45.31 -38.55 -8.67
CA SER A 121 -44.68 -38.57 -7.35
C SER A 121 -43.73 -37.37 -7.17
N LEU A 122 -43.36 -37.06 -5.92
CA LEU A 122 -42.34 -36.02 -5.67
C LEU A 122 -40.99 -36.38 -6.31
N ASP A 123 -40.65 -37.66 -6.40
CA ASP A 123 -39.42 -38.11 -7.04
C ASP A 123 -39.44 -37.87 -8.55
N ASP A 124 -40.59 -38.09 -9.21
CA ASP A 124 -40.75 -37.81 -10.64
C ASP A 124 -40.72 -36.31 -10.91
N LEU A 125 -41.35 -35.50 -10.05
CA LEU A 125 -41.25 -34.05 -10.12
C LEU A 125 -39.83 -33.55 -9.86
N ALA A 126 -39.09 -34.16 -8.93
CA ALA A 126 -37.69 -33.80 -8.66
C ALA A 126 -36.75 -34.15 -9.83
N LYS A 127 -36.99 -35.28 -10.51
CA LYS A 127 -36.30 -35.62 -11.77
C LYS A 127 -36.60 -34.62 -12.87
N LEU A 128 -37.83 -34.14 -13.00
CA LEU A 128 -38.19 -33.09 -13.97
C LEU A 128 -37.56 -31.74 -13.59
N ALA A 129 -37.54 -31.43 -12.30
CA ALA A 129 -37.03 -30.17 -11.75
C ALA A 129 -35.56 -29.91 -12.08
N ILE A 130 -34.75 -30.95 -12.30
CA ILE A 130 -33.33 -30.78 -12.63
C ILE A 130 -33.10 -30.03 -13.94
N GLU A 131 -34.03 -30.14 -14.89
CA GLU A 131 -33.99 -29.45 -16.18
C GLU A 131 -34.19 -27.94 -16.02
N ILE A 132 -34.79 -27.51 -14.90
CA ILE A 132 -35.05 -26.10 -14.59
C ILE A 132 -33.87 -25.47 -13.84
N GLY A 133 -33.30 -26.19 -12.87
CA GLY A 133 -32.13 -25.71 -12.12
C GLY A 133 -31.71 -26.62 -10.98
N SER A 134 -30.46 -26.50 -10.56
CA SER A 134 -29.83 -27.40 -9.58
C SER A 134 -30.48 -27.38 -8.19
N ASP A 135 -31.00 -26.23 -7.74
CA ASP A 135 -31.65 -26.10 -6.42
C ASP A 135 -33.15 -26.46 -6.43
N VAL A 136 -33.76 -26.64 -7.62
CA VAL A 136 -35.20 -26.89 -7.76
C VAL A 136 -35.60 -28.26 -7.20
N PRO A 137 -34.86 -29.37 -7.43
CA PRO A 137 -35.16 -30.66 -6.83
C PRO A 137 -35.25 -30.60 -5.30
N PHE A 138 -34.35 -29.88 -4.63
CA PHE A 138 -34.41 -29.71 -3.17
C PHE A 138 -35.71 -29.03 -2.72
N CYS A 139 -36.12 -27.99 -3.45
CA CYS A 139 -37.35 -27.24 -3.16
C CYS A 139 -38.64 -28.03 -3.47
N ILE A 140 -38.58 -29.12 -4.24
CA ILE A 140 -39.71 -30.04 -4.42
C ILE A 140 -40.00 -30.74 -3.09
N TYR A 141 -38.96 -31.27 -2.44
CA TYR A 141 -39.08 -32.04 -1.21
C TYR A 141 -39.28 -31.19 0.04
N ASN A 142 -38.58 -30.04 0.14
CA ASN A 142 -38.55 -29.19 1.34
C ASN A 142 -38.18 -29.95 2.64
N LYS A 143 -37.32 -30.97 2.54
CA LYS A 143 -36.79 -31.75 3.65
C LYS A 143 -35.32 -31.49 3.84
N THR A 144 -34.82 -31.73 5.04
CA THR A 144 -33.40 -31.52 5.33
C THR A 144 -32.56 -32.58 4.66
N ALA A 145 -31.54 -32.13 3.95
CA ALA A 145 -30.75 -33.01 3.11
C ALA A 145 -29.30 -32.57 3.02
N LYS A 146 -28.43 -33.57 2.88
CA LYS A 146 -27.10 -33.40 2.33
C LYS A 146 -27.22 -33.33 0.81
N VAL A 147 -26.77 -32.23 0.23
CA VAL A 147 -26.86 -31.95 -1.19
C VAL A 147 -25.45 -31.84 -1.77
N THR A 148 -25.14 -32.63 -2.80
CA THR A 148 -23.81 -32.67 -3.43
C THR A 148 -23.85 -32.45 -4.96
N GLY A 149 -22.69 -32.35 -5.60
CA GLY A 149 -22.57 -32.01 -7.02
C GLY A 149 -22.74 -30.50 -7.25
N ARG A 150 -23.51 -30.09 -8.25
CA ARG A 150 -23.92 -28.69 -8.45
C ARG A 150 -25.14 -28.30 -7.61
N GLY A 151 -25.70 -29.23 -6.85
CA GLY A 151 -26.97 -29.07 -6.11
C GLY A 151 -27.99 -30.18 -6.39
N GLU A 152 -27.70 -31.08 -7.33
CA GLU A 152 -28.64 -32.07 -7.86
C GLU A 152 -28.72 -33.39 -7.07
N ASN A 153 -27.65 -33.76 -6.35
CA ASN A 153 -27.61 -35.05 -5.65
C ASN A 153 -28.09 -34.88 -4.22
N ILE A 154 -29.28 -35.39 -3.92
CA ILE A 154 -29.96 -35.20 -2.64
C ILE A 154 -29.93 -36.50 -1.83
N GLU A 155 -29.35 -36.44 -0.64
CA GLU A 155 -29.36 -37.49 0.37
C GLU A 155 -30.10 -36.96 1.60
N PHE A 156 -31.31 -37.45 1.88
CA PHE A 156 -32.05 -37.03 3.07
C PHE A 156 -31.33 -37.46 4.34
N ILE A 157 -31.29 -36.56 5.31
CA ILE A 157 -30.74 -36.81 6.64
C ILE A 157 -31.81 -36.56 7.71
N ASP A 158 -31.49 -36.78 8.98
CA ASP A 158 -32.37 -36.40 10.08
C ASP A 158 -32.70 -34.90 9.99
N ASP A 159 -33.97 -34.53 10.21
CA ASP A 159 -34.38 -33.13 10.27
C ASP A 159 -33.66 -32.43 11.44
N GLU A 160 -33.22 -31.19 11.22
CA GLU A 160 -32.76 -30.31 12.30
C GLU A 160 -33.90 -30.03 13.28
N PRO A 161 -33.64 -29.61 14.53
CA PRO A 161 -34.71 -29.20 15.42
C PRO A 161 -35.42 -27.92 14.95
N TYR A 162 -36.55 -27.60 15.57
CA TYR A 162 -37.19 -26.30 15.45
C TYR A 162 -36.24 -25.21 15.97
N LEU A 163 -35.77 -24.36 15.06
CA LEU A 163 -34.84 -23.28 15.36
C LEU A 163 -35.50 -21.94 15.09
N ASN A 164 -35.33 -21.00 16.01
CA ASN A 164 -35.68 -19.60 15.79
C ASN A 164 -34.51 -18.91 15.10
N LEU A 165 -34.77 -18.28 13.97
CA LEU A 165 -33.76 -17.70 13.11
C LEU A 165 -33.99 -16.20 12.93
N LEU A 166 -32.90 -15.45 12.96
CA LEU A 166 -32.87 -14.04 12.59
C LEU A 166 -32.14 -13.89 11.25
N LEU A 167 -32.87 -13.51 10.19
CA LEU A 167 -32.30 -13.20 8.88
C LEU A 167 -31.91 -11.74 8.82
N VAL A 168 -30.68 -11.45 8.41
CA VAL A 168 -30.18 -10.10 8.13
C VAL A 168 -29.90 -9.99 6.64
N PHE A 169 -30.49 -8.98 6.00
CA PHE A 169 -30.33 -8.65 4.59
C PHE A 169 -29.43 -7.42 4.45
N PRO A 170 -28.14 -7.60 4.07
CA PRO A 170 -27.26 -6.47 3.82
C PRO A 170 -27.72 -5.65 2.60
N HIS A 171 -27.35 -4.38 2.53
CA HIS A 171 -27.72 -3.50 1.42
C HIS A 171 -27.10 -3.88 0.08
N PHE A 172 -26.00 -4.61 0.10
CA PHE A 172 -25.32 -5.01 -1.12
C PHE A 172 -25.81 -6.38 -1.58
N LYS A 173 -25.89 -6.53 -2.89
CA LYS A 173 -26.18 -7.79 -3.58
C LYS A 173 -24.92 -8.23 -4.31
N ALA A 174 -24.60 -9.51 -4.25
CA ALA A 174 -23.52 -10.11 -5.02
C ALA A 174 -24.11 -11.14 -5.98
N SER A 175 -23.62 -11.19 -7.22
CA SER A 175 -24.03 -12.26 -8.12
C SER A 175 -23.33 -13.57 -7.72
N THR A 176 -24.05 -14.69 -7.76
CA THR A 176 -23.46 -16.02 -7.49
C THR A 176 -22.20 -16.23 -8.34
N LYS A 177 -22.21 -15.80 -9.61
CA LYS A 177 -21.07 -15.89 -10.52
C LYS A 177 -19.83 -15.12 -10.01
N ASP A 178 -20.00 -13.90 -9.52
CA ASP A 178 -18.87 -13.09 -9.02
C ASP A 178 -18.25 -13.68 -7.75
N VAL A 179 -19.09 -14.23 -6.87
CA VAL A 179 -18.65 -14.91 -5.65
C VAL A 179 -17.78 -16.10 -6.01
N PHE A 180 -18.27 -17.00 -6.88
CA PHE A 180 -17.50 -18.16 -7.31
C PHE A 180 -16.24 -17.79 -8.11
N ASN A 181 -16.27 -16.76 -8.95
CA ASN A 181 -15.09 -16.30 -9.70
C ASN A 181 -13.97 -15.78 -8.79
N SER A 182 -14.34 -15.12 -7.70
CA SER A 182 -13.39 -14.56 -6.73
C SER A 182 -12.96 -15.56 -5.65
N PHE A 183 -13.70 -16.64 -5.47
CA PHE A 183 -13.41 -17.68 -4.48
C PHE A 183 -12.15 -18.48 -4.85
N ARG A 184 -11.44 -18.95 -3.83
CA ARG A 184 -10.28 -19.84 -3.94
C ARG A 184 -10.44 -20.97 -2.94
N ILE A 185 -10.42 -22.20 -3.45
CA ILE A 185 -10.55 -23.41 -2.64
C ILE A 185 -9.39 -23.46 -1.64
N HIS A 186 -9.71 -23.66 -0.36
CA HIS A 186 -8.74 -23.58 0.75
C HIS A 186 -8.81 -24.77 1.73
N GLY A 187 -9.84 -25.62 1.66
CA GLY A 187 -9.96 -26.85 2.47
C GLY A 187 -10.06 -26.65 4.00
N ARG A 188 -10.33 -25.42 4.47
CA ARG A 188 -10.31 -25.06 5.92
C ARG A 188 -11.47 -25.69 6.70
N ASN A 189 -12.58 -25.98 6.03
CA ASN A 189 -13.78 -26.56 6.64
C ASN A 189 -13.92 -28.07 6.37
N ARG A 190 -12.86 -28.72 5.85
CA ARG A 190 -12.89 -30.15 5.52
C ARG A 190 -13.28 -30.97 6.74
N GLY A 191 -14.26 -31.85 6.58
CA GLY A 191 -14.78 -32.72 7.65
C GLY A 191 -15.80 -32.06 8.58
N LYS A 192 -16.07 -30.74 8.49
CA LYS A 192 -17.13 -30.10 9.28
C LYS A 192 -18.53 -30.55 8.88
N LEU A 193 -18.74 -30.91 7.62
CA LEU A 193 -20.03 -31.42 7.14
C LEU A 193 -20.49 -32.64 7.95
N GLY A 194 -19.59 -33.60 8.20
CA GLY A 194 -19.87 -34.78 9.00
C GLY A 194 -20.19 -34.44 10.46
N LYS A 195 -19.45 -33.50 11.06
CA LYS A 195 -19.72 -33.00 12.42
C LYS A 195 -21.08 -32.33 12.53
N LEU A 196 -21.46 -31.55 11.52
CA LEU A 196 -22.77 -30.89 11.47
C LEU A 196 -23.92 -31.90 11.35
N ILE A 197 -23.77 -32.95 10.54
CA ILE A 197 -24.74 -34.07 10.47
C ILE A 197 -24.87 -34.74 11.85
N SER A 198 -23.74 -35.03 12.51
CA SER A 198 -23.77 -35.60 13.87
C SER A 198 -24.47 -34.68 14.87
N ALA A 199 -24.23 -33.36 14.80
CA ALA A 199 -24.88 -32.38 15.67
C ALA A 199 -26.39 -32.25 15.43
N ILE A 200 -26.83 -32.32 14.17
CA ILE A 200 -28.24 -32.36 13.80
C ILE A 200 -28.92 -33.59 14.42
N LYS A 201 -28.26 -34.74 14.35
CA LYS A 201 -28.75 -36.00 14.92
C LYS A 201 -28.92 -35.95 16.45
N THR A 202 -28.00 -35.30 17.16
CA THR A 202 -28.10 -35.10 18.62
C THR A 202 -29.09 -33.99 19.01
N ARG A 203 -29.47 -33.15 18.04
CA ARG A 203 -30.41 -32.02 18.18
C ARG A 203 -29.96 -30.96 19.17
N ASP A 204 -28.67 -30.92 19.52
CA ASP A 204 -28.14 -29.93 20.43
C ASP A 204 -27.92 -28.60 19.68
N ILE A 205 -28.62 -27.56 20.10
CA ILE A 205 -28.59 -26.25 19.44
C ILE A 205 -27.21 -25.59 19.47
N ASP A 206 -26.42 -25.80 20.53
CA ASP A 206 -25.09 -25.23 20.67
C ASP A 206 -24.10 -26.00 19.77
N ASP A 207 -24.20 -27.33 19.69
CA ASP A 207 -23.39 -28.13 18.76
C ASP A 207 -23.70 -27.79 17.30
N ILE A 208 -24.99 -27.65 16.94
CA ILE A 208 -25.38 -27.23 15.59
C ILE A 208 -24.80 -25.85 15.28
N SER A 209 -24.97 -24.90 16.22
CA SER A 209 -24.47 -23.53 16.08
C SER A 209 -22.96 -23.46 15.89
N ASN A 210 -22.20 -24.28 16.61
CA ASN A 210 -20.74 -24.34 16.55
C ASN A 210 -20.21 -24.97 15.25
N ASN A 211 -21.02 -25.81 14.60
CA ASN A 211 -20.66 -26.49 13.37
C ASN A 211 -21.24 -25.83 12.12
N LEU A 212 -21.86 -24.64 12.22
CA LEU A 212 -22.25 -23.86 11.04
C LEU A 212 -21.03 -23.35 10.27
N PHE A 213 -21.06 -23.45 8.95
CA PHE A 213 -20.00 -22.90 8.10
C PHE A 213 -20.44 -22.66 6.65
N ASN A 214 -19.74 -21.76 5.97
CA ASN A 214 -19.89 -21.54 4.54
C ASN A 214 -18.55 -21.09 3.95
N ASP A 215 -17.96 -21.90 3.07
CA ASP A 215 -16.68 -21.60 2.42
C ASP A 215 -16.71 -20.28 1.63
N LEU A 216 -17.85 -19.92 1.04
CA LEU A 216 -17.97 -18.72 0.20
C LEU A 216 -17.79 -17.41 0.99
N GLU A 217 -17.84 -17.45 2.33
CA GLU A 217 -17.52 -16.31 3.20
C GLU A 217 -16.06 -15.86 3.10
N TYR A 218 -15.15 -16.72 2.64
CA TYR A 218 -13.73 -16.40 2.46
C TYR A 218 -13.41 -15.74 1.11
N SER A 219 -14.42 -15.39 0.31
CA SER A 219 -14.23 -14.61 -0.92
C SER A 219 -14.05 -13.10 -0.64
N TYR A 220 -13.42 -12.37 -1.56
CA TYR A 220 -12.96 -10.97 -1.36
C TYR A 220 -14.08 -9.97 -1.02
N PHE A 221 -15.34 -10.30 -1.32
CA PHE A 221 -16.47 -9.39 -1.28
C PHE A 221 -17.06 -9.13 0.12
N TYR A 222 -16.68 -9.89 1.16
CA TYR A 222 -17.58 -10.06 2.31
C TYR A 222 -17.07 -9.58 3.68
N LYS A 223 -16.23 -8.53 3.73
CA LYS A 223 -15.85 -7.89 5.01
C LYS A 223 -17.05 -7.49 5.87
N ASP A 224 -18.14 -7.07 5.23
CA ASP A 224 -19.39 -6.68 5.92
C ASP A 224 -20.12 -7.89 6.53
N ILE A 225 -20.06 -9.07 5.90
CA ILE A 225 -20.68 -10.30 6.42
C ILE A 225 -19.99 -10.72 7.72
N ILE A 226 -18.65 -10.66 7.77
CA ILE A 226 -17.88 -10.98 8.97
C ILE A 226 -18.33 -10.06 10.13
N LYS A 227 -18.47 -8.76 9.86
CA LYS A 227 -18.95 -7.79 10.85
C LYS A 227 -20.39 -8.11 11.29
N ILE A 228 -21.31 -8.36 10.36
CA ILE A 228 -22.71 -8.69 10.67
C ILE A 228 -22.79 -9.93 11.56
N LYS A 229 -22.05 -11.00 11.21
CA LYS A 229 -21.99 -12.22 12.02
C LYS A 229 -21.50 -11.91 13.44
N ALA A 230 -20.41 -11.17 13.57
CA ALA A 230 -19.87 -10.84 14.88
C ALA A 230 -20.82 -9.98 15.71
N ASP A 231 -21.48 -8.99 15.09
CA ASP A 231 -22.46 -8.14 15.75
C ASP A 231 -23.72 -8.93 16.19
N LEU A 232 -24.18 -9.91 15.38
CA LEU A 232 -25.28 -10.82 15.76
C LEU A 232 -24.91 -11.69 16.96
N ILE A 233 -23.71 -12.26 16.92
CA ILE A 233 -23.16 -13.09 18.00
C ILE A 233 -22.97 -12.27 19.28
N ALA A 234 -22.49 -11.03 19.18
CA ALA A 234 -22.37 -10.10 20.31
C ALA A 234 -23.73 -9.64 20.85
N SER A 235 -24.77 -9.68 20.01
CA SER A 235 -26.15 -9.34 20.41
C SER A 235 -26.85 -10.48 21.15
N GLY A 236 -26.33 -11.71 21.07
CA GLY A 236 -26.81 -12.88 21.82
C GLY A 236 -27.09 -14.13 20.98
N ALA A 237 -26.93 -14.07 19.65
CA ALA A 237 -27.10 -15.24 18.79
C ALA A 237 -26.15 -16.38 19.17
N LYS A 238 -26.63 -17.63 19.02
CA LYS A 238 -25.86 -18.86 19.31
C LYS A 238 -24.84 -19.17 18.22
N GLY A 239 -25.27 -19.05 16.97
CA GLY A 239 -24.45 -19.20 15.77
C GLY A 239 -24.94 -18.25 14.70
N ALA A 240 -24.06 -17.83 13.78
CA ALA A 240 -24.42 -17.01 12.64
C ALA A 240 -23.57 -17.41 11.44
N VAL A 241 -24.18 -17.44 10.25
CA VAL A 241 -23.49 -17.80 9.00
C VAL A 241 -24.23 -17.22 7.79
N MET A 242 -23.48 -16.91 6.74
CA MET A 242 -24.05 -16.58 5.43
C MET A 242 -24.67 -17.83 4.79
N THR A 243 -25.82 -17.69 4.15
CA THR A 243 -26.46 -18.79 3.40
C THR A 243 -26.20 -18.71 1.90
N GLY A 244 -25.88 -19.84 1.27
CA GLY A 244 -25.58 -19.95 -0.15
C GLY A 244 -24.43 -19.05 -0.58
N SER A 245 -24.55 -18.43 -1.76
CA SER A 245 -23.61 -17.40 -2.23
C SER A 245 -23.81 -16.03 -1.57
N GLY A 246 -24.77 -15.89 -0.64
CA GLY A 246 -25.08 -14.63 0.03
C GLY A 246 -26.10 -13.75 -0.72
N SER A 247 -26.36 -12.53 -0.24
CA SER A 247 -25.70 -11.87 0.91
C SER A 247 -26.40 -12.10 2.27
N THR A 248 -27.49 -12.85 2.35
CA THR A 248 -28.21 -13.05 3.63
C THR A 248 -27.34 -13.78 4.65
N VAL A 249 -27.32 -13.24 5.87
CA VAL A 249 -26.78 -13.92 7.06
C VAL A 249 -27.96 -14.34 7.93
N PHE A 250 -27.98 -15.59 8.35
CA PHE A 250 -28.92 -16.03 9.37
C PHE A 250 -28.19 -16.27 10.69
N ALA A 251 -28.89 -16.03 11.79
CA ALA A 251 -28.44 -16.33 13.14
C ALA A 251 -29.42 -17.27 13.84
N ILE A 252 -28.91 -18.27 14.57
CA ILE A 252 -29.69 -19.15 15.43
C ILE A 252 -29.90 -18.46 16.79
N CYS A 253 -31.13 -18.44 17.26
CA CYS A 253 -31.55 -17.92 18.55
C CYS A 253 -32.23 -19.02 19.36
N LEU A 254 -32.15 -18.95 20.69
CA LEU A 254 -32.63 -20.03 21.56
C LEU A 254 -34.15 -20.19 21.48
N ASN A 255 -34.88 -19.08 21.50
CA ASN A 255 -36.33 -19.03 21.41
C ASN A 255 -36.78 -17.69 20.80
N GLU A 256 -38.07 -17.52 20.57
CA GLU A 256 -38.61 -16.31 19.95
C GLU A 256 -38.30 -15.03 20.77
N LYS A 257 -38.37 -15.10 22.11
CA LYS A 257 -38.05 -13.97 22.99
C LYS A 257 -36.58 -13.58 22.87
N ASP A 258 -35.68 -14.56 22.85
CA ASP A 258 -34.25 -14.36 22.61
C ASP A 258 -34.00 -13.75 21.23
N ALA A 259 -34.66 -14.26 20.19
CA ALA A 259 -34.54 -13.75 18.83
C ALA A 259 -34.95 -12.27 18.72
N ARG A 260 -36.04 -11.86 19.39
CA ARG A 260 -36.46 -10.44 19.49
C ARG A 260 -35.44 -9.59 20.25
N ASN A 261 -34.83 -10.11 21.32
CA ASN A 261 -33.79 -9.40 22.06
C ASN A 261 -32.53 -9.19 21.21
N VAL A 262 -32.09 -10.24 20.49
CA VAL A 262 -30.97 -10.18 19.55
C VAL A 262 -31.27 -9.18 18.45
N GLN A 263 -32.47 -9.21 17.86
CA GLN A 263 -32.92 -8.25 16.85
C GLN A 263 -32.81 -6.80 17.34
N ASN A 264 -33.34 -6.50 18.53
CA ASN A 264 -33.34 -5.14 19.09
C ASN A 264 -31.90 -4.64 19.34
N ARG A 265 -31.06 -5.48 19.95
CA ARG A 265 -29.64 -5.15 20.20
C ARG A 265 -28.88 -4.94 18.90
N PHE A 266 -29.08 -5.82 17.92
CA PHE A 266 -28.43 -5.70 16.61
C PHE A 266 -28.89 -4.44 15.86
N ALA A 267 -30.20 -4.16 15.80
CA ALA A 267 -30.76 -3.00 15.11
C ALA A 267 -30.28 -1.67 15.74
N SER A 268 -30.08 -1.61 17.05
CA SER A 268 -29.54 -0.42 17.73
C SER A 268 -28.14 -0.02 17.24
N LYS A 269 -27.32 -1.01 16.85
CA LYS A 269 -25.94 -0.83 16.37
C LYS A 269 -25.88 -0.66 14.85
N ASN A 270 -26.81 -1.28 14.12
CA ASN A 270 -26.84 -1.33 12.67
C ASN A 270 -28.21 -0.91 12.12
N ARG A 271 -28.48 0.41 12.16
CA ARG A 271 -29.80 0.99 11.84
C ARG A 271 -30.31 0.77 10.42
N SER A 272 -29.43 0.36 9.50
CA SER A 272 -29.75 0.33 8.07
C SER A 272 -30.14 -1.07 7.55
N ALA A 273 -29.72 -2.17 8.22
CA ALA A 273 -29.97 -3.51 7.70
C ALA A 273 -31.44 -3.95 7.89
N ASN A 274 -32.02 -4.53 6.85
CA ASN A 274 -33.34 -5.16 6.94
C ASN A 274 -33.21 -6.50 7.68
N ILE A 275 -34.12 -6.77 8.62
CA ILE A 275 -34.06 -7.93 9.50
C ILE A 275 -35.42 -8.63 9.52
N MET A 276 -35.44 -9.97 9.51
CA MET A 276 -36.66 -10.76 9.58
C MET A 276 -36.49 -11.95 10.53
N LEU A 277 -37.52 -12.20 11.35
CA LEU A 277 -37.62 -13.38 12.19
C LEU A 277 -38.33 -14.49 11.42
N VAL A 278 -37.74 -15.68 11.40
CA VAL A 278 -38.29 -16.87 10.74
C VAL A 278 -37.93 -18.09 11.59
N GLN A 279 -38.54 -19.24 11.30
CA GLN A 279 -38.17 -20.52 11.91
C GLN A 279 -37.89 -21.59 10.86
N THR A 280 -37.14 -22.62 11.24
CA THR A 280 -37.08 -23.87 10.46
C THR A 280 -38.45 -24.56 10.44
N ARG A 281 -38.67 -25.45 9.47
CA ARG A 281 -39.97 -26.13 9.29
C ARG A 281 -40.10 -27.45 10.06
N SER A 282 -39.05 -27.86 10.75
CA SER A 282 -39.07 -29.05 11.60
C SER A 282 -39.94 -28.85 12.84
N ASN A 283 -40.61 -29.92 13.28
CA ASN A 283 -41.36 -29.94 14.53
C ASN A 283 -40.57 -30.59 15.69
N LEU A 284 -39.31 -30.98 15.45
CA LEU A 284 -38.49 -31.64 16.44
C LEU A 284 -38.03 -30.64 17.51
N LYS A 285 -38.16 -31.01 18.79
CA LYS A 285 -37.61 -30.17 19.87
C LYS A 285 -36.08 -30.26 19.86
N TYR A 286 -35.42 -29.12 19.97
CA TYR A 286 -34.00 -29.10 20.24
C TYR A 286 -33.73 -29.60 21.65
N THR A 287 -32.59 -30.27 21.83
CA THR A 287 -31.96 -30.38 23.14
C THR A 287 -31.10 -29.15 23.34
N TRP A 288 -31.06 -28.70 24.58
CA TRP A 288 -30.13 -27.67 24.99
C TRP A 288 -29.41 -28.26 26.17
N SER A 289 -28.14 -28.61 25.98
CA SER A 289 -27.29 -29.13 27.06
C SER A 289 -27.15 -28.15 28.22
N GLY A 290 -27.68 -26.92 28.12
CA GLY A 290 -27.56 -25.94 29.19
C GLY A 290 -26.11 -25.53 29.40
N GLN A 291 -25.20 -25.94 28.51
CA GLN A 291 -24.10 -25.10 28.14
C GLN A 291 -24.76 -23.85 27.58
N ALA A 292 -25.09 -22.93 28.48
CA ALA A 292 -25.01 -21.53 28.13
C ALA A 292 -23.76 -21.39 27.25
N ARG A 293 -23.71 -20.38 26.41
CA ARG A 293 -22.56 -19.52 26.68
C ARG A 293 -22.43 -19.19 28.19
N THR A 294 -22.02 -20.15 29.02
CA THR A 294 -20.65 -20.07 29.39
C THR A 294 -19.88 -20.02 28.03
N GLN A 295 -19.54 -18.87 27.43
CA GLN A 295 -18.47 -18.04 27.99
C GLN A 295 -18.12 -18.70 29.30
N THR A 296 -17.45 -19.87 29.27
CA THR A 296 -16.70 -20.36 30.41
C THR A 296 -16.06 -19.09 30.82
N LYS A 297 -16.56 -18.49 31.91
CA LYS A 297 -16.42 -17.04 32.09
C LYS A 297 -15.00 -17.01 32.53
N TYR A 298 -14.13 -17.05 31.53
CA TYR A 298 -12.83 -17.70 31.59
C TYR A 298 -12.20 -16.81 32.60
N LYS A 299 -12.08 -17.33 33.82
CA LYS A 299 -11.97 -16.46 34.96
C LYS A 299 -10.61 -15.85 34.74
N THR A 300 -10.63 -14.55 34.48
CA THR A 300 -9.40 -13.80 34.32
C THR A 300 -8.71 -13.88 35.67
N LEU A 301 -7.68 -14.71 35.72
CA LEU A 301 -6.87 -14.95 36.91
C LEU A 301 -5.97 -13.74 37.13
N ASP A 302 -5.47 -13.17 36.04
CA ASP A 302 -4.59 -12.01 36.06
C ASP A 302 -4.64 -11.28 34.70
N THR A 303 -4.20 -10.03 34.64
CA THR A 303 -4.24 -9.18 33.45
C THR A 303 -3.03 -8.27 33.35
N ILE A 304 -2.41 -8.25 32.17
CA ILE A 304 -1.30 -7.37 31.86
C ILE A 304 -1.70 -6.45 30.70
N LYS A 305 -1.39 -5.16 30.82
CA LYS A 305 -1.44 -4.22 29.70
C LYS A 305 -0.03 -3.92 29.23
N THR A 306 0.22 -3.98 27.93
CA THR A 306 1.51 -3.61 27.34
C THR A 306 1.29 -2.94 25.98
N LYS A 307 2.38 -2.45 25.41
CA LYS A 307 2.41 -1.79 24.09
C LYS A 307 3.26 -2.58 23.13
N VAL A 308 2.76 -2.75 21.92
CA VAL A 308 3.48 -3.32 20.78
C VAL A 308 3.89 -2.14 19.91
N TYR A 309 5.18 -1.99 19.64
CA TYR A 309 5.68 -0.90 18.80
C TYR A 309 5.74 -1.35 17.34
N ALA A 310 5.41 -0.45 16.43
CA ALA A 310 5.50 -0.69 14.99
C ALA A 310 6.96 -0.71 14.53
N TYR A 311 7.20 -1.41 13.43
CA TYR A 311 8.48 -1.46 12.75
C TYR A 311 8.33 -0.99 11.31
N ILE A 312 9.41 -0.43 10.78
CA ILE A 312 9.55 -0.14 9.34
C ILE A 312 10.82 -0.79 8.80
N PRO A 313 10.83 -1.19 7.53
CA PRO A 313 12.05 -1.64 6.88
C PRO A 313 12.97 -0.44 6.59
N LEU A 314 14.25 -0.59 6.91
CA LEU A 314 15.34 0.19 6.32
C LEU A 314 15.89 -0.50 5.08
N ALA A 315 15.89 -1.84 5.10
CA ALA A 315 16.28 -2.68 3.98
C ALA A 315 15.33 -3.87 3.83
N TYR A 316 14.97 -4.25 2.60
CA TYR A 316 14.26 -5.50 2.32
C TYR A 316 14.70 -6.10 0.97
N GLN A 317 15.15 -7.36 0.97
CA GLN A 317 15.54 -8.09 -0.22
C GLN A 317 14.86 -9.46 -0.27
N LYS A 318 14.15 -9.77 -1.37
CA LYS A 318 13.61 -11.10 -1.62
C LYS A 318 14.54 -11.92 -2.53
N ILE A 319 14.84 -13.16 -2.12
CA ILE A 319 15.71 -14.13 -2.80
C ILE A 319 14.95 -15.46 -2.90
N ASN A 320 14.36 -15.77 -4.06
CA ASN A 320 13.47 -16.93 -4.24
C ASN A 320 12.30 -16.91 -3.22
N ASP A 321 12.18 -17.97 -2.41
CA ASP A 321 11.20 -18.08 -1.32
C ASP A 321 11.70 -17.46 0.00
N ASP A 322 12.96 -17.05 0.04
CA ASP A 322 13.61 -16.44 1.20
C ASP A 322 13.68 -14.92 1.10
N HIS A 323 13.99 -14.27 2.22
CA HIS A 323 14.19 -12.84 2.30
C HIS A 323 15.24 -12.45 3.35
N ILE A 324 15.79 -11.26 3.14
CA ILE A 324 16.65 -10.54 4.07
C ILE A 324 15.98 -9.22 4.41
N GLU A 325 15.97 -8.84 5.68
CA GLU A 325 15.44 -7.54 6.11
C GLU A 325 16.26 -6.89 7.21
N ILE A 326 16.34 -5.55 7.15
CA ILE A 326 16.80 -4.71 8.24
C ILE A 326 15.61 -3.88 8.69
N LYS A 327 15.15 -4.08 9.93
CA LYS A 327 13.97 -3.38 10.49
C LYS A 327 14.35 -2.52 11.67
N THR A 328 13.69 -1.38 11.78
CA THR A 328 13.86 -0.42 12.88
C THR A 328 12.51 -0.09 13.52
N PRO A 329 12.44 0.00 14.87
CA PRO A 329 11.23 0.39 15.57
C PRO A 329 10.93 1.88 15.42
N ILE A 330 9.65 2.24 15.43
CA ILE A 330 9.18 3.63 15.40
C ILE A 330 8.27 3.92 16.60
N ASN A 331 8.10 5.21 16.91
CA ASN A 331 7.25 5.67 18.01
C ASN A 331 5.75 5.66 17.63
N ILE A 332 5.26 4.51 17.16
CA ILE A 332 3.86 4.17 16.95
C ILE A 332 3.62 2.87 17.69
N SER A 333 2.54 2.76 18.45
CA SER A 333 2.22 1.54 19.16
C SER A 333 0.73 1.23 19.19
N ASN A 334 0.41 -0.05 19.32
CA ASN A 334 -0.92 -0.52 19.69
C ASN A 334 -0.89 -0.98 21.15
N GLU A 335 -1.97 -0.70 21.88
CA GLU A 335 -2.16 -1.21 23.23
C GLU A 335 -2.76 -2.60 23.17
N ILE A 336 -2.16 -3.53 23.91
CA ILE A 336 -2.67 -4.89 24.05
C ILE A 336 -2.90 -5.21 25.52
N THR A 337 -3.99 -5.91 25.79
CA THR A 337 -4.33 -6.48 27.09
C THR A 337 -4.24 -7.99 27.00
N ILE A 338 -3.46 -8.61 27.87
CA ILE A 338 -3.23 -10.05 27.92
C ILE A 338 -3.83 -10.54 29.23
N GLU A 339 -4.85 -11.37 29.13
CA GLU A 339 -5.58 -11.94 30.26
C GLU A 339 -5.15 -13.41 30.42
N LYS A 340 -4.66 -13.75 31.62
CA LYS A 340 -4.45 -15.13 32.05
C LYS A 340 -5.79 -15.73 32.41
N ILE A 341 -6.15 -16.84 31.77
CA ILE A 341 -7.46 -17.49 31.99
C ILE A 341 -7.32 -18.92 32.48
N ASN A 342 -8.24 -19.33 33.35
CA ASN A 342 -8.23 -20.61 34.06
C ASN A 342 -8.45 -21.88 33.20
N HIS A 343 -8.55 -21.77 31.88
CA HIS A 343 -8.68 -22.91 30.97
C HIS A 343 -7.65 -22.79 29.85
N LYS A 344 -7.00 -23.89 29.46
CA LYS A 344 -6.00 -23.95 28.38
C LYS A 344 -6.62 -23.77 26.98
N ILE A 345 -7.02 -22.54 26.69
CA ILE A 345 -7.50 -22.11 25.37
C ILE A 345 -6.84 -20.78 25.00
N SER A 346 -6.80 -20.45 23.71
CA SER A 346 -6.32 -19.16 23.21
C SER A 346 -7.48 -18.36 22.58
N GLU A 347 -7.62 -17.08 22.93
CA GLU A 347 -8.54 -16.16 22.26
C GLU A 347 -7.79 -14.89 21.85
N VAL A 348 -8.00 -14.42 20.61
CA VAL A 348 -7.52 -13.10 20.14
C VAL A 348 -8.73 -12.25 19.82
N TYR A 349 -8.85 -11.11 20.46
CA TYR A 349 -9.87 -10.11 20.15
C TYR A 349 -9.18 -8.87 19.57
N VAL A 350 -9.61 -8.40 18.40
CA VAL A 350 -9.16 -7.14 17.80
C VAL A 350 -10.34 -6.18 17.75
N ASN A 351 -10.22 -5.04 18.43
CA ASN A 351 -11.30 -4.05 18.57
C ASN A 351 -12.64 -4.68 19.01
N GLU A 352 -12.59 -5.54 20.04
CA GLU A 352 -13.73 -6.32 20.59
C GLU A 352 -14.24 -7.47 19.70
N TYR A 353 -13.62 -7.73 18.55
CA TYR A 353 -14.00 -8.82 17.64
C TYR A 353 -13.06 -10.01 17.76
N LEU A 354 -13.60 -11.21 18.00
CA LEU A 354 -12.80 -12.44 17.99
C LEU A 354 -12.20 -12.65 16.61
N GLU A 355 -10.87 -12.73 16.54
CA GLU A 355 -10.11 -12.92 15.31
C GLU A 355 -9.48 -14.31 15.28
N VAL A 356 -9.66 -14.99 14.15
CA VAL A 356 -9.02 -16.28 13.85
C VAL A 356 -8.01 -16.03 12.74
N GLY A 357 -6.74 -15.95 13.12
CA GLY A 357 -5.64 -15.61 12.22
C GLY A 357 -4.36 -16.35 12.58
N GLU A 358 -3.25 -15.86 12.03
CA GLU A 358 -1.92 -16.42 12.28
C GLU A 358 -1.47 -16.23 13.74
N LEU A 359 -1.73 -15.07 14.34
CA LEU A 359 -1.51 -14.85 15.77
C LEU A 359 -2.28 -15.86 16.64
N SER A 360 -3.52 -16.22 16.27
CA SER A 360 -4.32 -17.20 17.01
C SER A 360 -3.65 -18.59 17.01
N LYS A 361 -3.04 -18.99 15.87
CA LYS A 361 -2.26 -20.24 15.77
C LYS A 361 -1.00 -20.21 16.63
N TYR A 362 -0.28 -19.09 16.63
CA TYR A 362 0.87 -18.94 17.51
C TYR A 362 0.51 -19.00 18.98
N LEU A 363 -0.61 -18.39 19.38
CA LEU A 363 -1.11 -18.48 20.75
C LEU A 363 -1.55 -19.88 21.13
N GLU A 364 -2.07 -20.68 20.19
CA GLU A 364 -2.39 -22.08 20.45
C GLU A 364 -1.12 -22.90 20.78
N ILE A 365 -0.05 -22.73 19.98
CA ILE A 365 1.27 -23.33 20.27
C ILE A 365 1.78 -22.89 21.65
N LEU A 366 1.64 -21.59 21.96
CA LEU A 366 2.06 -21.02 23.23
C LEU A 366 1.27 -21.62 24.41
N VAL A 367 -0.07 -21.62 24.34
CA VAL A 367 -0.97 -22.13 25.39
C VAL A 367 -0.79 -23.63 25.61
N ASN A 368 -0.45 -24.41 24.57
CA ASN A 368 -0.14 -25.84 24.74
C ASN A 368 1.06 -26.07 25.67
N ASN A 369 1.98 -25.10 25.74
CA ASN A 369 3.18 -25.11 26.58
C ASN A 369 3.02 -24.36 27.91
N LEU A 370 1.82 -23.85 28.23
CA LEU A 370 1.47 -23.18 29.49
C LEU A 370 0.46 -24.02 30.27
N ASP A 371 0.29 -23.77 31.57
CA ASP A 371 -0.72 -24.47 32.40
C ASP A 371 -2.09 -23.76 32.42
N TYR A 372 -2.23 -22.68 31.65
CA TYR A 372 -3.40 -21.83 31.58
C TYR A 372 -3.60 -21.33 30.15
N GLY A 373 -4.76 -20.75 29.89
CA GLY A 373 -5.05 -20.13 28.60
C GLY A 373 -4.75 -18.65 28.57
N LEU A 374 -4.77 -18.09 27.36
CA LEU A 374 -4.53 -16.68 27.12
C LEU A 374 -5.69 -16.07 26.35
N ARG A 375 -6.22 -14.96 26.83
CA ARG A 375 -7.05 -14.06 26.04
C ARG A 375 -6.28 -12.78 25.76
N VAL A 376 -6.04 -12.47 24.50
CA VAL A 376 -5.34 -11.27 24.07
C VAL A 376 -6.36 -10.33 23.42
N LYS A 377 -6.47 -9.11 23.94
CA LYS A 377 -7.30 -8.03 23.38
C LYS A 377 -6.39 -6.96 22.80
N ILE A 378 -6.51 -6.70 21.51
CA ILE A 378 -5.74 -5.71 20.76
C ILE A 378 -6.66 -4.54 20.45
N ASN A 379 -6.30 -3.36 20.93
CA ASN A 379 -6.95 -2.12 20.51
C ASN A 379 -6.19 -1.57 19.30
N GLU A 380 -6.60 -2.01 18.10
CA GLU A 380 -6.01 -1.55 16.85
C GLU A 380 -6.46 -0.11 16.55
N SER A 381 -5.48 0.79 16.53
CA SER A 381 -5.67 2.16 16.06
C SER A 381 -5.79 2.25 14.52
N LEU A 382 -6.13 3.44 13.99
CA LEU A 382 -6.51 3.77 12.59
C LEU A 382 -5.50 3.40 11.46
N TYR A 383 -4.44 2.64 11.76
CA TYR A 383 -3.31 2.34 10.87
C TYR A 383 -3.50 1.09 9.99
N LYS A 384 -4.72 0.53 9.93
CA LYS A 384 -5.06 -0.66 9.13
C LYS A 384 -4.77 -0.45 7.64
N GLY A 385 -3.74 -1.11 7.10
CA GLY A 385 -3.34 -1.03 5.69
C GLY A 385 -1.93 -0.47 5.42
N PHE A 386 -1.16 -0.17 6.47
CA PHE A 386 0.24 0.28 6.34
C PHE A 386 1.28 -0.82 6.65
N ASP A 387 0.83 -2.03 6.99
CA ASP A 387 1.69 -3.19 7.31
C ASP A 387 2.73 -2.92 8.42
N LEU A 388 2.35 -2.09 9.40
CA LEU A 388 3.22 -1.66 10.49
C LEU A 388 3.33 -2.66 11.65
N PHE A 389 2.38 -3.59 11.71
CA PHE A 389 2.28 -4.60 12.75
C PHE A 389 2.03 -5.95 12.09
N CYS A 390 2.75 -6.98 12.54
CA CYS A 390 2.58 -8.36 12.10
C CYS A 390 2.35 -9.29 13.30
N SER A 391 1.89 -10.51 13.03
CA SER A 391 1.57 -11.52 14.05
C SER A 391 2.78 -11.83 14.95
N GLU A 392 3.98 -11.89 14.37
CA GLU A 392 5.25 -12.16 15.06
C GLU A 392 5.60 -11.06 16.06
N ASN A 393 5.39 -9.80 15.68
CA ASN A 393 5.60 -8.64 16.55
C ASN A 393 4.67 -8.69 17.77
N TYR A 394 3.37 -8.97 17.55
CA TYR A 394 2.42 -9.18 18.65
C TYR A 394 2.83 -10.35 19.54
N LEU A 395 3.17 -11.49 18.95
CA LEU A 395 3.58 -12.69 19.68
C LEU A 395 4.80 -12.44 20.56
N ALA A 396 5.85 -11.81 20.03
CA ALA A 396 7.06 -11.52 20.78
C ALA A 396 6.77 -10.64 22.00
N GLN A 397 5.91 -9.63 21.84
CA GLN A 397 5.50 -8.76 22.94
C GLN A 397 4.60 -9.48 23.96
N ILE A 398 3.78 -10.44 23.51
CA ILE A 398 2.99 -11.30 24.39
C ILE A 398 3.91 -12.17 25.23
N ILE A 399 4.85 -12.90 24.60
CA ILE A 399 5.84 -13.74 25.30
C ILE A 399 6.63 -12.89 26.31
N ASN A 400 7.12 -11.72 25.92
CA ASN A 400 7.80 -10.80 26.84
C ASN A 400 6.94 -10.41 28.05
N ALA A 401 5.65 -10.18 27.85
CA ALA A 401 4.73 -9.81 28.94
C ALA A 401 4.47 -10.99 29.89
N LEU A 402 4.53 -12.24 29.43
CA LEU A 402 4.32 -13.42 30.26
C LEU A 402 5.36 -13.60 31.37
N LYS A 403 6.50 -12.89 31.31
CA LYS A 403 7.42 -12.76 32.46
C LYS A 403 6.68 -12.29 33.72
N ASN A 404 5.69 -11.41 33.59
CA ASN A 404 4.89 -10.92 34.71
C ASN A 404 3.89 -11.97 35.25
N PHE A 405 3.66 -13.06 34.52
CA PHE A 405 2.95 -14.24 35.01
C PHE A 405 3.91 -15.34 35.51
N ASN A 406 5.19 -14.99 35.73
CA ASN A 406 6.28 -15.87 36.16
C ASN A 406 6.67 -16.97 35.17
N GLU A 407 6.48 -16.73 33.86
CA GLU A 407 6.94 -17.67 32.82
C GLU A 407 8.42 -17.49 32.45
N ASP A 408 9.04 -18.60 32.06
CA ASP A 408 10.35 -18.62 31.42
C ASP A 408 10.21 -18.19 29.94
N ILE A 409 10.44 -16.91 29.68
CA ILE A 409 10.32 -16.35 28.34
C ILE A 409 11.33 -16.94 27.34
N ASP A 410 12.52 -17.38 27.78
CA ASP A 410 13.54 -17.93 26.88
C ASP A 410 13.11 -19.30 26.37
N LYS A 411 12.54 -20.13 27.25
CA LYS A 411 11.89 -21.39 26.87
C LYS A 411 10.75 -21.15 25.86
N LEU A 412 9.90 -20.14 26.09
CA LEU A 412 8.77 -19.84 25.21
C LEU A 412 9.20 -19.29 23.84
N PHE A 413 10.24 -18.43 23.79
CA PHE A 413 10.79 -17.95 22.53
C PHE A 413 11.41 -19.08 21.70
N ASN A 414 11.96 -20.12 22.32
CA ASN A 414 12.52 -21.28 21.63
C ASN A 414 11.48 -22.16 20.92
N LEU A 415 10.18 -21.93 21.15
CA LEU A 415 9.09 -22.58 20.40
C LEU A 415 8.93 -22.01 18.98
N PHE A 416 9.54 -20.86 18.69
CA PHE A 416 9.36 -20.12 17.45
C PHE A 416 10.70 -19.81 16.77
N ASN A 417 10.65 -19.48 15.48
CA ASN A 417 11.82 -19.15 14.67
C ASN A 417 12.52 -17.86 15.14
N ASN A 418 13.73 -17.61 14.64
CA ASN A 418 14.50 -16.43 15.06
C ASN A 418 13.84 -15.11 14.61
N ASN A 419 12.99 -15.10 13.57
CA ASN A 419 12.21 -13.93 13.19
C ASN A 419 11.30 -13.43 14.33
N VAL A 420 10.59 -14.33 15.03
CA VAL A 420 9.79 -13.95 16.20
C VAL A 420 10.69 -13.36 17.30
N LYS A 421 11.87 -13.94 17.51
CA LYS A 421 12.84 -13.47 18.51
C LYS A 421 13.38 -12.08 18.18
N ALA A 422 13.45 -11.69 16.91
CA ALA A 422 13.93 -10.39 16.47
C ALA A 422 13.15 -9.22 17.10
N TYR A 423 11.83 -9.37 17.23
CA TYR A 423 10.95 -8.37 17.83
C TYR A 423 11.08 -8.25 19.36
N ARG A 424 11.87 -9.12 20.02
CA ARG A 424 12.01 -9.16 21.48
C ARG A 424 12.57 -7.86 22.07
N LYS A 425 13.61 -7.29 21.46
CA LYS A 425 14.47 -6.27 22.10
C LYS A 425 14.11 -4.82 21.77
N ARG A 426 13.19 -4.56 20.84
CA ARG A 426 12.89 -3.18 20.35
C ARG A 426 14.14 -2.42 19.88
N VAL A 427 15.04 -3.13 19.22
CA VAL A 427 16.26 -2.58 18.60
C VAL A 427 16.23 -2.87 17.11
N VAL A 428 17.14 -2.23 16.38
CA VAL A 428 17.37 -2.51 14.97
C VAL A 428 17.93 -3.92 14.83
N TYR A 429 17.45 -4.69 13.85
CA TYR A 429 17.94 -6.03 13.62
C TYR A 429 18.07 -6.34 12.13
N TYR A 430 18.99 -7.24 11.83
CA TYR A 430 19.19 -7.91 10.55
C TYR A 430 18.68 -9.34 10.64
N TYR A 431 17.86 -9.78 9.69
CA TYR A 431 17.34 -11.13 9.64
C TYR A 431 17.50 -11.73 8.23
N GLU A 432 17.99 -12.97 8.14
CA GLU A 432 18.14 -13.75 6.90
C GLU A 432 17.34 -15.06 7.03
N SER A 433 16.23 -15.18 6.29
CA SER A 433 15.29 -16.30 6.47
C SER A 433 15.85 -17.65 6.02
N SER A 434 16.71 -17.67 5.00
CA SER A 434 17.27 -18.91 4.43
C SER A 434 18.12 -19.70 5.43
N LYS A 435 18.75 -18.99 6.38
CA LYS A 435 19.58 -19.57 7.44
C LYS A 435 18.92 -19.46 8.82
N ASP A 436 17.72 -18.88 8.90
CA ASP A 436 17.11 -18.40 10.13
C ASP A 436 18.11 -17.62 11.01
N ASN A 437 18.97 -16.78 10.41
CA ASN A 437 20.01 -16.04 11.14
C ASN A 437 19.48 -14.67 11.60
N LEU A 438 19.82 -14.25 12.82
CA LEU A 438 19.40 -13.01 13.44
C LEU A 438 20.57 -12.31 14.12
N ASP A 439 20.84 -11.07 13.71
CA ASP A 439 21.84 -10.19 14.30
C ASP A 439 21.18 -8.90 14.80
N TYR A 440 21.47 -8.52 16.04
CA TYR A 440 21.02 -7.23 16.59
C TYR A 440 22.05 -6.15 16.24
N LEU A 441 21.59 -5.02 15.72
CA LEU A 441 22.42 -3.91 15.25
C LEU A 441 22.35 -2.72 16.22
N ASN A 442 23.18 -1.72 15.97
CA ASN A 442 23.12 -0.44 16.69
C ASN A 442 21.82 0.32 16.37
N ASP A 443 21.40 1.16 17.32
CA ASP A 443 20.29 2.09 17.12
C ASP A 443 20.55 3.02 15.92
N VAL A 444 19.55 3.21 15.07
CA VAL A 444 19.64 4.19 13.98
C VAL A 444 19.48 5.59 14.55
N PRO A 445 20.29 6.59 14.15
CA PRO A 445 20.16 7.95 14.69
C PRO A 445 18.76 8.54 14.54
N PHE A 446 18.36 9.39 15.49
CA PHE A 446 17.02 10.00 15.51
C PHE A 446 16.58 10.57 14.16
N GLY A 447 15.31 10.37 13.81
CA GLY A 447 14.73 10.91 12.58
C GLY A 447 13.21 10.86 12.61
N TYR A 448 12.58 11.66 11.77
CA TYR A 448 11.13 11.67 11.55
C TYR A 448 10.77 10.76 10.38
N VAL A 449 9.64 10.07 10.52
CA VAL A 449 9.11 9.15 9.52
C VAL A 449 7.74 9.63 9.08
N LEU A 450 7.51 9.68 7.77
CA LEU A 450 6.19 9.88 7.18
C LEU A 450 5.82 8.66 6.33
N ILE A 451 4.69 8.03 6.63
CA ILE A 451 4.17 6.88 5.91
C ILE A 451 2.88 7.29 5.22
N THR A 452 2.74 7.07 3.91
CA THR A 452 1.56 7.53 3.15
C THR A 452 1.02 6.45 2.24
N ASP A 453 -0.28 6.18 2.33
CA ASP A 453 -1.01 5.18 1.55
C ASP A 453 -1.20 5.73 0.13
N LEU A 454 -0.79 4.96 -0.88
CA LEU A 454 -0.92 5.31 -2.29
C LEU A 454 -2.35 5.10 -2.81
N GLY A 455 -3.22 4.40 -2.09
CA GLY A 455 -4.61 4.18 -2.49
C GLY A 455 -4.80 3.12 -3.57
N ILE A 456 -3.80 2.25 -3.78
CA ILE A 456 -3.80 1.27 -4.87
C ILE A 456 -4.55 -0.01 -4.44
N LYS A 457 -5.83 -0.13 -4.84
CA LYS A 457 -6.71 -1.24 -4.40
C LYS A 457 -6.45 -2.59 -5.08
N LYS A 458 -5.91 -2.61 -6.31
CA LYS A 458 -5.77 -3.82 -7.15
C LYS A 458 -4.33 -4.34 -7.27
N TYR A 459 -3.36 -3.72 -6.59
CA TYR A 459 -1.98 -4.20 -6.64
C TYR A 459 -1.82 -5.49 -5.80
N LYS A 460 -1.40 -6.56 -6.47
CA LYS A 460 -1.00 -7.82 -5.85
C LYS A 460 0.52 -7.84 -5.76
N ASN A 461 1.01 -8.23 -4.58
CA ASN A 461 2.42 -8.37 -4.23
C ASN A 461 3.22 -8.98 -5.40
N PRO A 462 4.38 -8.41 -5.75
CA PRO A 462 5.16 -8.84 -6.91
C PRO A 462 5.55 -10.33 -6.82
N ARG A 463 5.25 -11.05 -7.90
CA ARG A 463 5.72 -12.43 -8.10
C ARG A 463 7.19 -12.51 -8.55
N TYR A 464 7.80 -11.38 -8.89
CA TYR A 464 9.13 -11.34 -9.51
C TYR A 464 9.89 -10.08 -9.11
N THR A 465 10.75 -10.20 -8.08
CA THR A 465 11.93 -9.36 -7.94
C THR A 465 13.09 -10.07 -8.66
N LYS A 466 13.93 -9.35 -9.40
CA LYS A 466 15.10 -9.95 -10.08
C LYS A 466 15.88 -10.80 -9.09
N GLN A 467 16.18 -12.05 -9.47
CA GLN A 467 17.12 -12.93 -8.78
C GLN A 467 18.49 -12.23 -8.72
N ILE A 468 18.75 -11.51 -7.63
CA ILE A 468 20.01 -10.79 -7.41
C ILE A 468 20.69 -11.47 -6.22
N VAL A 469 21.90 -11.99 -6.49
CA VAL A 469 22.90 -12.36 -5.49
C VAL A 469 23.08 -11.20 -4.51
N ARG A 470 23.29 -11.45 -3.21
CA ARG A 470 23.49 -10.45 -2.15
C ARG A 470 24.13 -9.16 -2.67
N GLY A 471 23.38 -8.05 -2.61
CA GLY A 471 23.80 -6.75 -3.15
C GLY A 471 24.64 -5.95 -2.15
N LYS A 472 25.51 -5.08 -2.65
CA LYS A 472 26.30 -4.12 -1.83
C LYS A 472 25.40 -3.17 -1.03
N GLU A 473 24.13 -3.02 -1.43
CA GLU A 473 23.16 -2.12 -0.83
C GLU A 473 22.83 -2.47 0.63
N ILE A 474 22.72 -3.76 0.96
CA ILE A 474 22.51 -4.21 2.34
C ILE A 474 23.74 -3.86 3.19
N ASP A 475 24.94 -4.15 2.68
CA ASP A 475 26.20 -3.91 3.38
C ASP A 475 26.41 -2.41 3.64
N ASN A 476 26.05 -1.53 2.69
CA ASN A 476 26.12 -0.08 2.87
C ASN A 476 25.20 0.44 3.99
N ILE A 477 24.00 -0.15 4.17
CA ILE A 477 23.11 0.23 5.27
C ILE A 477 23.71 -0.19 6.61
N LEU A 478 24.31 -1.38 6.68
CA LEU A 478 24.98 -1.87 7.89
C LEU A 478 26.12 -0.93 8.30
N GLU A 479 27.00 -0.58 7.36
CA GLU A 479 28.08 0.40 7.56
C GLU A 479 27.52 1.76 8.04
N ALA A 480 26.44 2.25 7.41
CA ALA A 480 25.83 3.52 7.80
C ALA A 480 25.22 3.53 9.22
N ILE A 481 24.71 2.38 9.67
CA ILE A 481 24.20 2.20 11.04
C ILE A 481 25.37 2.21 12.03
N GLU A 482 26.47 1.53 11.72
CA GLU A 482 27.69 1.50 12.55
C GLU A 482 28.28 2.91 12.75
N GLU A 483 28.27 3.73 11.71
CA GLU A 483 28.79 5.11 11.74
C GLU A 483 27.84 6.13 12.42
N ASN A 484 26.67 5.71 12.91
CA ASN A 484 25.66 6.60 13.50
C ASN A 484 25.30 7.81 12.61
N ASN A 485 25.26 7.61 11.28
CA ASN A 485 25.00 8.68 10.33
C ASN A 485 23.59 8.58 9.71
N PHE A 486 22.68 9.47 10.13
CA PHE A 486 21.31 9.49 9.65
C PHE A 486 21.20 9.62 8.12
N TYR A 487 22.00 10.50 7.52
CA TYR A 487 21.90 10.76 6.09
C TYR A 487 22.44 9.60 5.25
N LYS A 488 23.50 8.93 5.72
CA LYS A 488 23.97 7.69 5.07
C LYS A 488 22.93 6.58 5.19
N VAL A 489 22.26 6.42 6.33
CA VAL A 489 21.15 5.44 6.46
C VAL A 489 20.01 5.79 5.50
N ALA A 490 19.63 7.07 5.43
CA ALA A 490 18.51 7.53 4.61
C ALA A 490 18.79 7.42 3.10
N ASP A 491 20.02 7.68 2.66
CA ASP A 491 20.45 7.57 1.26
C ASP A 491 20.55 6.10 0.80
N ASN A 492 20.97 5.22 1.71
CA ASN A 492 21.16 3.80 1.40
C ASN A 492 19.88 2.96 1.56
N LEU A 493 18.73 3.53 1.94
CA LEU A 493 17.46 2.80 2.05
C LEU A 493 17.22 1.91 0.83
N TYR A 494 17.06 0.62 1.06
CA TYR A 494 17.03 -0.37 0.01
C TYR A 494 15.78 -1.22 0.06
N ASN A 495 15.10 -1.35 -1.08
CA ASN A 495 14.08 -2.35 -1.23
C ASN A 495 14.23 -3.00 -2.60
N SER A 496 14.26 -4.33 -2.64
CA SER A 496 14.26 -5.14 -3.86
C SER A 496 13.00 -4.96 -4.73
N LEU A 497 11.96 -4.31 -4.19
CA LEU A 497 10.81 -3.78 -4.94
C LEU A 497 11.30 -2.77 -6.00
N SER A 498 11.57 -3.28 -7.20
CA SER A 498 12.45 -2.62 -8.18
C SER A 498 11.78 -1.51 -9.00
N LYS A 499 12.55 -0.89 -9.92
CA LYS A 499 12.03 -0.03 -11.02
C LYS A 499 10.90 -0.69 -11.82
N PHE A 500 10.85 -2.02 -11.90
CA PHE A 500 9.78 -2.73 -12.59
C PHE A 500 8.43 -2.56 -11.89
N GLU A 501 8.42 -2.56 -10.56
CA GLU A 501 7.18 -2.42 -9.80
C GLU A 501 6.73 -0.97 -9.72
N ILE A 502 7.67 -0.04 -9.61
CA ILE A 502 7.38 1.39 -9.80
C ILE A 502 6.70 1.58 -11.16
N ARG A 503 7.25 1.01 -12.24
CA ARG A 503 6.62 1.04 -13.57
C ARG A 503 5.26 0.36 -13.58
N ASN A 504 5.14 -0.84 -13.01
CA ASN A 504 3.89 -1.58 -12.99
C ASN A 504 2.79 -0.83 -12.21
N ILE A 505 3.15 -0.16 -11.10
CA ILE A 505 2.25 0.73 -10.35
C ILE A 505 1.88 1.94 -11.20
N GLU A 506 2.84 2.57 -11.87
CA GLU A 506 2.62 3.73 -12.74
C GLU A 506 1.80 3.39 -14.02
N GLU A 507 1.91 2.16 -14.53
CA GLU A 507 1.16 1.65 -15.69
C GLU A 507 -0.29 1.28 -15.30
N ASN A 508 -0.50 0.75 -14.10
CA ASN A 508 -1.81 0.29 -13.63
C ASN A 508 -2.54 1.30 -12.73
N SER A 509 -1.97 2.49 -12.53
CA SER A 509 -2.58 3.56 -11.73
C SER A 509 -2.34 4.93 -12.36
N LYS A 510 -3.11 5.94 -11.95
CA LYS A 510 -2.85 7.33 -12.36
C LYS A 510 -1.69 7.97 -11.60
N LEU A 511 -1.03 7.24 -10.70
CA LEU A 511 0.02 7.76 -9.83
C LEU A 511 1.35 7.69 -10.55
N LYS A 512 2.11 8.78 -10.48
CA LYS A 512 3.51 8.84 -10.94
C LYS A 512 4.42 8.74 -9.72
N VAL A 513 4.71 7.52 -9.26
CA VAL A 513 5.54 7.25 -8.07
C VAL A 513 6.93 7.88 -8.18
N SER A 514 7.52 7.91 -9.38
CA SER A 514 8.76 8.61 -9.68
C SER A 514 8.68 10.12 -9.42
N LYS A 515 7.57 10.77 -9.82
CA LYS A 515 7.31 12.19 -9.52
C LYS A 515 7.05 12.41 -8.03
N ILE A 516 6.26 11.54 -7.38
CA ILE A 516 6.02 11.58 -5.94
C ILE A 516 7.36 11.54 -5.17
N ARG A 517 8.25 10.60 -5.54
CA ARG A 517 9.59 10.50 -4.97
C ARG A 517 10.38 11.79 -5.15
N SER A 518 10.43 12.34 -6.36
CA SER A 518 11.12 13.61 -6.65
C SER A 518 10.58 14.76 -5.80
N ASP A 519 9.26 14.84 -5.63
CA ASP A 519 8.62 15.86 -4.82
C ASP A 519 8.98 15.70 -3.34
N CYS A 520 8.96 14.47 -2.79
CA CYS A 520 9.39 14.21 -1.43
C CYS A 520 10.80 14.77 -1.17
N PHE A 521 11.77 14.48 -2.04
CA PHE A 521 13.13 15.04 -1.92
C PHE A 521 13.16 16.57 -2.06
N LYS A 522 12.37 17.14 -3.00
CA LYS A 522 12.21 18.60 -3.14
C LYS A 522 11.71 19.27 -1.86
N TYR A 523 10.87 18.57 -1.09
CA TYR A 523 10.29 19.09 0.15
C TYR A 523 11.04 18.70 1.43
N GLY A 524 12.19 18.04 1.31
CA GLY A 524 13.13 17.80 2.41
C GLY A 524 13.13 16.38 2.98
N ALA A 525 12.59 15.40 2.24
CA ALA A 525 12.90 13.99 2.47
C ALA A 525 14.41 13.73 2.30
N SER A 526 15.00 12.98 3.21
CA SER A 526 16.39 12.49 3.13
C SER A 526 16.44 11.05 2.64
N GLY A 527 15.35 10.29 2.81
CA GLY A 527 15.20 8.93 2.31
C GLY A 527 13.79 8.64 1.82
N PHE A 528 13.65 7.71 0.88
CA PHE A 528 12.38 7.31 0.27
C PHE A 528 12.38 5.80 -0.03
N LEU A 529 11.36 5.10 0.46
CA LEU A 529 11.16 3.66 0.27
C LEU A 529 9.68 3.36 -0.03
N LEU A 530 9.41 2.25 -0.71
CA LEU A 530 8.07 1.64 -0.75
C LEU A 530 7.96 0.58 0.36
N SER A 531 6.79 0.47 1.00
CA SER A 531 6.48 -0.64 1.91
C SER A 531 6.61 -1.98 1.17
N VAL A 532 6.86 -3.07 1.91
CA VAL A 532 7.08 -4.41 1.33
C VAL A 532 5.92 -4.88 0.44
N ASP A 533 4.70 -4.43 0.71
CA ASP A 533 3.52 -4.73 -0.11
C ASP A 533 3.32 -3.78 -1.32
N GLY A 534 4.18 -2.77 -1.48
CA GLY A 534 4.15 -1.76 -2.54
C GLY A 534 3.02 -0.73 -2.44
N ARG A 535 2.22 -0.73 -1.37
CA ARG A 535 1.01 0.12 -1.26
C ARG A 535 1.22 1.44 -0.55
N SER A 536 2.31 1.58 0.20
CA SER A 536 2.63 2.79 0.94
C SER A 536 4.03 3.27 0.61
N ILE A 537 4.24 4.58 0.73
CA ILE A 537 5.57 5.19 0.72
C ILE A 537 6.02 5.47 2.15
N ILE A 538 7.30 5.33 2.40
CA ILE A 538 7.97 5.64 3.67
C ILE A 538 9.04 6.70 3.35
N CYS A 539 8.95 7.85 4.00
CA CYS A 539 9.93 8.93 3.87
C CYS A 539 10.63 9.16 5.21
N LEU A 540 11.96 9.25 5.18
CA LEU A 540 12.78 9.62 6.33
C LEU A 540 13.21 11.09 6.23
N MET A 541 13.14 11.82 7.34
CA MET A 541 13.55 13.22 7.45
C MET A 541 14.29 13.49 8.74
N ARG A 542 15.32 14.33 8.69
CA ARG A 542 16.02 14.74 9.91
C ARG A 542 15.21 15.72 10.78
N TYR A 543 14.33 16.53 10.18
CA TYR A 543 13.65 17.63 10.88
C TYR A 543 12.13 17.60 10.70
N GLU A 544 11.39 17.95 11.76
CA GLU A 544 9.93 17.97 11.78
C GLU A 544 9.33 18.95 10.75
N LYS A 545 10.01 20.07 10.49
CA LYS A 545 9.59 21.05 9.47
C LYS A 545 9.52 20.42 8.07
N HIS A 546 10.44 19.50 7.75
CA HIS A 546 10.43 18.77 6.48
C HIS A 546 9.29 17.76 6.46
N LEU A 547 8.97 17.14 7.60
CA LEU A 547 7.78 16.31 7.74
C LEU A 547 6.49 17.03 7.39
N LYS A 548 6.30 18.23 7.92
CA LYS A 548 5.13 19.05 7.58
C LYS A 548 5.13 19.44 6.10
N ALA A 549 6.29 19.80 5.54
CA ALA A 549 6.42 20.18 4.14
C ALA A 549 6.12 19.03 3.16
N VAL A 550 6.71 17.85 3.37
CA VAL A 550 6.50 16.66 2.53
C VAL A 550 5.04 16.21 2.61
N ARG A 551 4.45 16.14 3.81
CA ARG A 551 3.02 15.81 3.97
C ARG A 551 2.12 16.75 3.17
N ASN A 552 2.36 18.06 3.27
CA ASN A 552 1.56 19.04 2.55
C ASN A 552 1.73 18.90 1.04
N ALA A 553 2.94 18.61 0.57
CA ALA A 553 3.20 18.36 -0.85
C ALA A 553 2.45 17.12 -1.37
N LEU A 554 2.50 16.00 -0.64
CA LEU A 554 1.76 14.78 -0.99
C LEU A 554 0.24 15.02 -1.02
N LYS A 555 -0.27 15.76 -0.04
CA LYS A 555 -1.69 16.13 0.02
C LYS A 555 -2.11 17.01 -1.16
N ASN A 556 -1.33 18.04 -1.47
CA ASN A 556 -1.73 19.09 -2.41
C ASN A 556 -1.44 18.72 -3.87
N PHE A 557 -0.29 18.12 -4.16
CA PHE A 557 0.13 17.81 -5.54
C PHE A 557 -0.27 16.41 -5.99
N HIS A 558 -0.44 15.46 -5.06
CA HIS A 558 -0.71 14.05 -5.38
C HIS A 558 -2.03 13.53 -4.83
N ASN A 559 -2.80 14.38 -4.13
CA ASN A 559 -4.06 14.01 -3.45
C ASN A 559 -3.91 12.82 -2.48
N LEU A 560 -2.72 12.59 -1.95
CA LEU A 560 -2.43 11.52 -0.99
C LEU A 560 -2.68 12.04 0.43
N ARG A 561 -3.90 11.85 0.91
CA ARG A 561 -4.37 12.42 2.19
C ARG A 561 -4.15 11.50 3.39
N ARG A 562 -4.02 10.20 3.15
CA ARG A 562 -3.92 9.20 4.20
C ARG A 562 -2.46 8.96 4.55
N SER A 563 -1.98 9.73 5.54
CA SER A 563 -0.59 9.67 6.00
C SER A 563 -0.50 9.54 7.52
N ILE A 564 0.55 8.87 7.99
CA ILE A 564 0.91 8.74 9.40
C ILE A 564 2.30 9.37 9.58
N SER A 565 2.51 10.11 10.67
CA SER A 565 3.86 10.54 11.08
C SER A 565 4.26 9.96 12.41
N SER A 566 5.56 9.69 12.54
CA SER A 566 6.19 9.34 13.80
C SER A 566 7.67 9.74 13.77
N SER A 567 8.45 9.21 14.71
CA SER A 567 9.90 9.26 14.74
C SER A 567 10.46 7.85 14.85
N LEU A 568 11.70 7.67 14.39
CA LEU A 568 12.50 6.50 14.73
C LEU A 568 12.65 6.44 16.26
N LEU A 569 12.53 5.24 16.82
CA LEU A 569 12.79 5.01 18.23
C LEU A 569 14.29 4.80 18.38
N SER A 570 14.97 5.80 18.94
CA SER A 570 16.44 5.83 18.98
C SER A 570 16.95 6.60 20.19
N THR A 571 18.02 6.08 20.78
CA THR A 571 18.79 6.76 21.83
C THR A 571 20.06 7.43 21.30
N VAL A 572 20.38 7.23 20.02
CA VAL A 572 21.64 7.65 19.40
C VAL A 572 21.49 9.03 18.73
N SER A 573 22.41 9.93 19.06
CA SER A 573 22.57 11.21 18.38
C SER A 573 23.28 11.03 17.04
N HIS A 574 22.91 11.85 16.06
CA HIS A 574 23.58 11.84 14.75
C HIS A 574 25.05 12.23 14.88
N GLN A 575 25.93 11.37 14.39
CA GLN A 575 27.33 11.69 14.15
C GLN A 575 27.50 12.20 12.73
N VAL A 576 28.15 13.36 12.63
CA VAL A 576 28.61 13.95 11.38
C VAL A 576 29.54 12.94 10.69
N SER A 577 29.39 12.77 9.38
CA SER A 577 30.35 11.94 8.63
C SER A 577 31.73 12.53 8.81
N GLU A 578 32.67 11.76 9.35
CA GLU A 578 34.08 12.06 9.11
C GLU A 578 34.28 12.02 7.60
N SER A 579 34.58 13.19 7.05
CA SER A 579 34.78 13.34 5.62
C SER A 579 36.08 12.63 5.28
N LYS A 580 36.09 11.73 4.29
CA LYS A 580 37.36 11.32 3.68
C LYS A 580 37.95 12.57 3.02
N VAL A 581 38.94 13.16 3.68
CA VAL A 581 39.63 14.35 3.22
C VAL A 581 40.26 14.00 1.88
N LEU A 582 39.82 14.67 0.80
CA LEU A 582 40.62 14.73 -0.43
C LEU A 582 41.99 15.26 -0.02
N THR A 583 43.05 14.59 -0.45
CA THR A 583 44.43 14.86 -0.03
C THR A 583 44.75 16.36 -0.14
N GLU A 584 45.15 16.98 0.98
CA GLU A 584 45.58 18.38 1.01
C GLU A 584 46.97 18.49 0.42
N ILE A 585 47.14 19.29 -0.65
CA ILE A 585 48.45 19.63 -1.19
C ILE A 585 48.45 21.13 -1.53
N VAL A 586 49.51 21.83 -1.10
CA VAL A 586 49.73 23.25 -1.40
C VAL A 586 49.95 23.41 -2.91
N LEU A 587 48.96 23.97 -3.60
CA LEU A 587 49.11 24.40 -4.99
C LEU A 587 50.11 25.55 -5.02
N PRO A 588 51.06 25.60 -5.98
CA PRO A 588 52.05 26.67 -6.04
C PRO A 588 51.35 28.04 -6.01
N GLU A 589 51.74 28.88 -5.06
CA GLU A 589 51.39 30.30 -5.05
C GLU A 589 52.45 31.03 -5.87
N ARG A 590 52.14 31.41 -7.12
CA ARG A 590 52.54 32.72 -7.67
C ARG A 590 52.01 33.03 -9.05
N GLU A 591 51.81 34.34 -9.16
CA GLU A 591 51.40 35.18 -10.28
C GLU A 591 49.97 35.00 -10.73
N GLN A 592 49.32 36.16 -10.91
CA GLN A 592 47.92 36.30 -11.25
C GLN A 592 47.56 35.22 -12.26
N ILE A 593 46.72 34.26 -11.85
CA ILE A 593 45.88 33.57 -12.83
C ILE A 593 45.19 34.74 -13.52
N ILE A 594 45.65 35.05 -14.73
CA ILE A 594 44.98 35.97 -15.62
C ILE A 594 43.62 35.31 -15.76
N THR A 595 42.65 35.78 -14.97
CA THR A 595 41.25 35.54 -15.26
C THR A 595 41.14 35.89 -16.73
N PRO A 596 40.79 34.93 -17.60
CA PRO A 596 40.55 35.24 -18.99
C PRO A 596 39.72 36.51 -19.03
N ASP A 597 40.13 37.53 -19.78
CA ASP A 597 39.31 38.73 -19.89
C ASP A 597 37.99 38.33 -20.57
N PHE A 598 36.98 38.08 -19.75
CA PHE A 598 35.67 37.64 -20.20
C PHE A 598 34.83 38.80 -20.75
N SER A 599 35.29 40.05 -20.63
CA SER A 599 34.57 41.22 -21.13
C SER A 599 34.52 41.28 -22.67
N LEU A 600 35.45 40.61 -23.35
CA LEU A 600 35.49 40.45 -24.81
C LEU A 600 34.60 39.32 -25.33
N PHE A 601 34.18 38.37 -24.48
CA PHE A 601 33.37 37.22 -24.91
C PHE A 601 31.91 37.56 -25.19
N GLU A 602 31.40 38.66 -24.63
CA GLU A 602 29.99 39.04 -24.79
C GLU A 602 29.74 39.93 -26.00
N LYS A 603 30.79 40.56 -26.55
CA LYS A 603 30.65 41.46 -27.71
C LYS A 603 30.62 40.74 -29.06
N GLN A 604 30.97 39.45 -29.13
CA GLN A 604 30.99 38.66 -30.38
C GLN A 604 29.94 37.54 -30.43
N GLN A 605 29.03 37.45 -29.46
CA GLN A 605 27.83 36.59 -29.52
C GLN A 605 26.57 37.34 -29.96
N GLU A 606 26.72 38.48 -30.63
CA GLU A 606 25.64 39.17 -31.36
C GLU A 606 25.63 38.77 -32.85
N GLU A 607 25.66 37.47 -33.14
CA GLU A 607 25.08 37.00 -34.40
C GLU A 607 23.74 36.34 -34.07
N SER A 608 22.71 36.92 -34.68
CA SER A 608 21.30 36.72 -34.40
C SER A 608 20.89 35.25 -34.52
N TYR A 609 20.73 34.57 -33.39
CA TYR A 609 19.72 33.54 -33.31
C TYR A 609 18.39 34.23 -33.08
N ASP A 610 17.52 34.16 -34.07
CA ASP A 610 16.16 34.65 -34.01
C ASP A 610 15.42 33.91 -32.88
N TYR A 611 15.24 34.60 -31.75
CA TYR A 611 14.44 34.12 -30.62
C TYR A 611 12.94 34.33 -30.84
N SER A 612 12.52 34.92 -31.97
CA SER A 612 11.11 35.25 -32.22
C SER A 612 10.28 34.08 -32.76
N SER A 613 10.91 32.97 -33.16
CA SER A 613 10.23 31.74 -33.57
C SER A 613 10.27 30.62 -32.53
N LEU A 614 10.69 30.93 -31.30
CA LEU A 614 10.68 29.98 -30.20
C LEU A 614 9.40 30.18 -29.39
N ASP A 615 8.45 29.27 -29.55
CA ASP A 615 7.38 29.09 -28.58
C ASP A 615 8.03 28.82 -27.22
N TYR A 616 8.03 29.83 -26.36
CA TYR A 616 8.55 29.77 -25.00
C TYR A 616 7.67 28.94 -24.05
N ASP A 617 6.64 28.26 -24.58
CA ASP A 617 5.64 27.54 -23.81
C ASP A 617 6.00 26.07 -23.49
N ASP A 618 7.06 25.49 -24.07
CA ASP A 618 7.25 24.03 -23.98
C ASP A 618 8.47 23.52 -23.18
N TYR A 619 9.15 24.40 -22.43
CA TYR A 619 10.16 23.97 -21.44
C TYR A 619 10.13 24.79 -20.16
N SER A 620 8.98 24.75 -19.49
CA SER A 620 8.92 24.90 -18.04
C SER A 620 9.56 23.67 -17.39
N SER A 621 10.30 23.87 -16.29
CA SER A 621 10.42 22.81 -15.28
C SER A 621 9.00 22.29 -15.01
N PRO A 622 8.75 20.99 -14.80
CA PRO A 622 7.39 20.49 -14.52
C PRO A 622 6.90 20.90 -13.11
N PHE A 623 7.20 22.14 -12.70
CA PHE A 623 7.07 22.81 -11.42
C PHE A 623 6.92 24.33 -11.53
N GLU A 624 6.88 24.92 -12.72
CA GLU A 624 6.43 26.30 -12.90
C GLU A 624 5.36 26.29 -13.98
N GLY A 625 4.10 26.23 -13.54
CA GLY A 625 2.93 26.58 -14.33
C GLY A 625 2.24 27.71 -13.58
N ASP A 626 2.00 28.81 -14.28
CA ASP A 626 1.63 30.10 -13.75
C ASP A 626 0.35 30.07 -12.93
N LEU A 627 0.40 30.75 -11.79
CA LEU A 627 -0.76 31.41 -11.23
C LEU A 627 -1.00 32.61 -12.12
N ASP A 628 -2.09 32.59 -12.91
CA ASP A 628 -2.59 33.77 -13.60
C ASP A 628 -2.71 34.94 -12.61
N LEU A 629 -1.93 36.00 -12.88
CA LEU A 629 -1.88 37.22 -12.06
C LEU A 629 -3.09 38.14 -12.28
N ASP A 630 -4.05 37.77 -13.13
CA ASP A 630 -5.26 38.56 -13.39
C ASP A 630 -6.47 38.19 -12.52
N ASP A 631 -6.42 37.09 -11.75
CA ASP A 631 -7.55 36.67 -10.91
C ASP A 631 -7.55 37.27 -9.47
N LEU A 632 -6.61 38.16 -9.15
CA LEU A 632 -6.52 38.81 -7.83
C LEU A 632 -7.18 40.18 -7.72
N ASN A 633 -7.78 40.71 -8.79
CA ASN A 633 -8.46 42.01 -8.78
C ASN A 633 -9.99 41.94 -8.64
N ARG A 634 -10.54 40.88 -8.05
CA ARG A 634 -11.93 40.87 -7.56
C ARG A 634 -12.03 40.13 -6.24
N VAL A 635 -11.84 40.87 -5.15
CA VAL A 635 -12.71 40.96 -3.95
C VAL A 635 -11.88 41.74 -2.92
N GLY A 636 -12.26 43.00 -2.72
CA GLY A 636 -11.60 43.87 -1.76
C GLY A 636 -11.77 43.40 -0.32
N LYS A 637 -10.68 43.42 0.44
CA LYS A 637 -10.65 43.94 1.82
C LYS A 637 -9.21 44.25 2.22
N GLN A 638 -8.97 45.54 2.44
CA GLN A 638 -7.71 46.12 2.88
C GLN A 638 -7.22 45.48 4.20
N VAL A 639 -6.00 44.97 4.21
CA VAL A 639 -5.24 44.73 5.46
C VAL A 639 -3.97 45.57 5.38
N LYS A 640 -3.86 46.55 6.30
CA LYS A 640 -2.71 47.48 6.37
C LYS A 640 -1.40 46.74 6.63
N PRO A 641 -0.27 47.15 6.02
CA PRO A 641 1.02 46.50 6.21
C PRO A 641 1.62 46.86 7.59
N LYS A 642 1.98 45.83 8.38
CA LYS A 642 2.84 46.01 9.57
C LYS A 642 4.29 46.20 9.11
N VAL A 643 4.86 47.35 9.47
CA VAL A 643 6.26 47.73 9.28
C VAL A 643 7.18 46.65 9.88
N ARG A 644 8.05 46.04 9.06
CA ARG A 644 9.11 45.12 9.52
C ARG A 644 10.32 45.93 9.97
N LYS A 645 10.77 45.71 11.22
CA LYS A 645 12.12 46.12 11.66
C LYS A 645 13.18 45.30 10.91
N PRO A 646 14.40 45.85 10.68
CA PRO A 646 15.47 45.09 10.06
C PRO A 646 15.96 43.99 11.02
N LEU A 647 16.04 42.76 10.55
CA LEU A 647 16.71 41.67 11.25
C LEU A 647 18.23 41.83 11.11
N ALA A 648 18.91 41.87 12.25
CA ALA A 648 20.36 41.84 12.37
C ALA A 648 20.95 40.60 11.67
N GLN A 649 22.12 40.76 11.05
CA GLN A 649 22.89 39.69 10.44
C GLN A 649 23.25 38.65 11.50
N THR A 650 22.87 37.39 11.29
CA THR A 650 23.27 36.26 12.13
C THR A 650 24.38 35.49 11.42
N PRO A 651 25.49 35.11 12.08
CA PRO A 651 26.47 34.18 11.52
C PRO A 651 25.77 32.84 11.26
N SER A 652 25.83 32.32 10.03
CA SER A 652 25.17 31.06 9.68
C SER A 652 25.88 29.89 10.38
N ASN A 653 25.23 29.31 11.39
CA ASN A 653 25.59 28.03 11.99
C ASN A 653 24.68 26.94 11.40
N LYS A 654 24.47 27.00 10.07
CA LYS A 654 23.75 25.97 9.34
C LYS A 654 24.72 24.84 9.02
N ASP A 655 24.24 23.63 9.17
CA ASP A 655 24.93 22.44 8.70
C ASP A 655 25.08 22.47 7.17
N ILE A 656 26.28 22.80 6.71
CA ILE A 656 26.65 22.82 5.28
C ILE A 656 26.84 21.40 4.72
N GLU A 657 26.92 20.36 5.55
CA GLU A 657 27.01 18.96 5.10
C GLU A 657 25.73 18.50 4.45
N GLY A 658 24.59 19.06 4.85
CA GLY A 658 23.32 18.79 4.17
C GLY A 658 23.33 19.12 2.67
N ILE A 659 24.27 19.96 2.18
CA ILE A 659 24.49 20.19 0.74
C ILE A 659 24.98 18.92 0.04
N LEU A 660 25.84 18.11 0.68
CA LEU A 660 26.36 16.84 0.12
C LEU A 660 25.25 15.83 -0.19
N HIS A 661 24.12 15.93 0.50
CA HIS A 661 22.98 15.02 0.39
C HIS A 661 21.89 15.55 -0.56
N ILE A 662 22.17 16.61 -1.33
CA ILE A 662 21.25 17.12 -2.34
C ILE A 662 21.38 16.30 -3.63
N HIS A 663 20.29 15.65 -4.03
CA HIS A 663 20.22 14.84 -5.25
C HIS A 663 19.55 15.57 -6.44
N SER A 664 18.94 16.74 -6.20
CA SER A 664 18.29 17.55 -7.25
C SER A 664 18.52 19.05 -7.05
N GLY A 665 18.68 19.79 -8.15
CA GLY A 665 19.02 21.22 -8.11
C GLY A 665 17.92 22.08 -7.46
N GLY A 666 16.66 21.70 -7.62
CA GLY A 666 15.49 22.47 -7.13
C GLY A 666 15.38 22.61 -5.61
N SER A 667 16.20 21.90 -4.83
CA SER A 667 16.23 22.00 -3.36
C SER A 667 17.30 22.96 -2.83
N LEU A 668 18.29 23.34 -3.65
CA LEU A 668 19.50 24.04 -3.18
C LEU A 668 19.17 25.39 -2.52
N PHE A 669 18.62 26.32 -3.30
CA PHE A 669 18.32 27.67 -2.83
C PHE A 669 17.09 27.80 -1.92
N LYS A 670 16.41 26.68 -1.67
CA LYS A 670 15.32 26.59 -0.69
C LYS A 670 15.87 26.59 0.74
N PHE A 671 17.04 25.98 0.94
CA PHE A 671 17.62 25.77 2.26
C PHE A 671 18.95 26.48 2.46
N TYR A 672 19.70 26.72 1.37
CA TYR A 672 21.05 27.26 1.38
C TYR A 672 21.10 28.57 0.57
N ASP A 673 21.87 29.54 1.07
CA ASP A 673 22.18 30.77 0.33
C ASP A 673 23.59 30.66 -0.28
N PHE A 674 23.99 31.63 -1.12
CA PHE A 674 25.32 31.64 -1.73
C PHE A 674 26.47 31.58 -0.71
N VAL A 675 26.31 32.19 0.46
CA VAL A 675 27.30 32.07 1.55
C VAL A 675 27.44 30.64 2.05
N ASP A 676 26.33 29.89 2.17
CA ASP A 676 26.34 28.50 2.62
C ASP A 676 27.02 27.61 1.55
N ILE A 677 26.74 27.89 0.27
CA ILE A 677 27.36 27.21 -0.88
C ILE A 677 28.86 27.51 -0.96
N ALA A 678 29.26 28.77 -0.75
CA ALA A 678 30.66 29.16 -0.73
C ALA A 678 31.44 28.44 0.38
N ARG A 679 30.88 28.38 1.59
CA ARG A 679 31.45 27.62 2.73
C ARG A 679 31.54 26.12 2.44
N TYR A 680 30.57 25.57 1.72
CA TYR A 680 30.63 24.18 1.26
C TYR A 680 31.82 23.97 0.31
N PHE A 681 32.00 24.83 -0.69
CA PHE A 681 33.13 24.70 -1.62
C PHE A 681 34.47 24.93 -0.93
N GLU A 682 34.53 25.89 -0.03
CA GLU A 682 35.70 26.17 0.82
C GLU A 682 36.07 24.95 1.65
N LYS A 683 35.13 24.39 2.44
CA LYS A 683 35.38 23.24 3.31
C LYS A 683 35.77 21.98 2.54
N TYR A 684 35.04 21.67 1.46
CA TYR A 684 35.15 20.35 0.82
C TYR A 684 36.11 20.28 -0.35
N PHE A 685 36.43 21.38 -1.03
CA PHE A 685 37.20 21.34 -2.28
C PHE A 685 38.34 22.34 -2.36
N HIS A 686 38.40 23.39 -1.55
CA HIS A 686 39.50 24.37 -1.63
C HIS A 686 40.85 23.70 -1.39
N ASN A 687 41.82 23.96 -2.27
CA ASN A 687 43.19 23.43 -2.22
C ASN A 687 43.25 21.89 -2.22
N LYS A 688 42.22 21.26 -2.78
CA LYS A 688 42.14 19.82 -2.97
C LYS A 688 42.27 19.48 -4.45
N GLN A 689 42.81 18.30 -4.72
CA GLN A 689 42.95 17.74 -6.05
C GLN A 689 42.05 16.51 -6.20
N ILE A 690 41.54 16.31 -7.42
CA ILE A 690 40.72 15.17 -7.80
C ILE A 690 41.43 14.51 -8.99
N GLU A 691 41.79 13.23 -8.83
CA GLU A 691 42.37 12.45 -9.93
C GLU A 691 41.24 11.87 -10.79
N PHE A 692 41.25 12.22 -12.06
CA PHE A 692 40.39 11.66 -13.09
C PHE A 692 41.21 10.74 -13.99
N GLU A 693 40.69 9.54 -14.21
CA GLU A 693 41.18 8.63 -15.24
C GLU A 693 40.25 8.77 -16.45
N ILE A 694 40.79 9.35 -17.53
CA ILE A 694 40.08 9.59 -18.80
C ILE A 694 40.89 8.88 -19.88
N ASN A 695 40.29 7.93 -20.60
CA ASN A 695 40.98 7.11 -21.61
C ASN A 695 42.26 6.41 -21.10
N ASN A 696 42.23 5.90 -19.86
CA ASN A 696 43.37 5.27 -19.18
C ASN A 696 44.56 6.22 -18.93
N GLU A 697 44.39 7.52 -19.15
CA GLU A 697 45.35 8.56 -18.76
C GLU A 697 44.89 9.26 -17.49
N LYS A 698 45.86 9.64 -16.65
CA LYS A 698 45.61 10.26 -15.34
C LYS A 698 45.69 11.78 -15.44
N TYR A 699 44.64 12.44 -15.00
CA TYR A 699 44.50 13.89 -14.96
C TYR A 699 44.24 14.34 -13.52
N VAL A 700 45.14 15.13 -12.97
CA VAL A 700 44.98 15.68 -11.62
C VAL A 700 44.37 17.07 -11.73
N VAL A 701 43.15 17.23 -11.22
CA VAL A 701 42.39 18.50 -11.31
C VAL A 701 42.29 19.16 -9.95
N GLY A 702 42.89 20.35 -9.80
CA GLY A 702 42.80 21.16 -8.59
C GLY A 702 41.57 22.06 -8.52
N PHE A 703 41.16 22.43 -7.31
CA PHE A 703 40.10 23.42 -7.08
C PHE A 703 40.56 24.55 -6.14
N LYS A 704 40.35 25.80 -6.57
CA LYS A 704 40.54 27.02 -5.76
C LYS A 704 39.26 27.85 -5.73
N VAL A 705 38.98 28.47 -4.58
CA VAL A 705 37.73 29.23 -4.36
C VAL A 705 37.61 30.50 -5.20
N ASN A 706 38.72 31.04 -5.70
CA ASN A 706 38.73 32.17 -6.64
C ASN A 706 38.03 31.84 -7.98
N HIS A 707 37.88 30.56 -8.35
CA HIS A 707 37.10 30.15 -9.53
C HIS A 707 35.59 30.09 -9.26
N LEU A 708 35.18 30.11 -7.99
CA LEU A 708 33.80 29.91 -7.58
C LEU A 708 32.83 30.95 -8.17
N PRO A 709 33.14 32.26 -8.24
CA PRO A 709 32.24 33.23 -8.87
C PRO A 709 31.96 32.94 -10.35
N HIS A 710 32.94 32.38 -11.08
CA HIS A 710 32.73 31.96 -12.46
C HIS A 710 31.89 30.69 -12.58
N LEU A 711 32.18 29.69 -11.75
CA LEU A 711 31.42 28.44 -11.68
C LEU A 711 29.94 28.65 -11.34
N LEU A 712 29.65 29.56 -10.42
CA LEU A 712 28.30 29.88 -10.00
C LEU A 712 27.61 30.90 -10.94
N GLY A 713 28.34 31.50 -11.88
CA GLY A 713 27.82 32.51 -12.81
C GLY A 713 27.71 33.93 -12.22
N ILE A 714 28.29 34.20 -11.06
CA ILE A 714 28.15 35.47 -10.31
C ILE A 714 28.64 36.69 -11.11
N HIS A 715 29.68 36.54 -11.92
CA HIS A 715 30.16 37.58 -12.85
C HIS A 715 29.10 38.05 -13.86
N LYS A 716 28.02 37.29 -14.08
CA LYS A 716 26.91 37.68 -14.97
C LYS A 716 25.95 38.69 -14.37
N ILE A 717 26.06 38.97 -13.06
CA ILE A 717 25.27 40.02 -12.39
C ILE A 717 25.55 41.38 -13.03
N ASP A 718 26.83 41.67 -13.27
CA ASP A 718 27.31 42.81 -14.05
C ASP A 718 28.64 42.42 -14.73
N PRO A 719 28.65 42.16 -16.05
CA PRO A 719 29.83 41.72 -16.78
C PRO A 719 31.02 42.70 -16.72
N ASN A 720 30.73 44.00 -16.50
CA ASN A 720 31.73 45.06 -16.43
C ASN A 720 32.30 45.25 -15.01
N ASP A 721 31.70 44.64 -13.99
CA ASP A 721 32.19 44.72 -12.61
C ASP A 721 33.25 43.63 -12.36
N GLU A 722 34.52 44.02 -12.46
CA GLU A 722 35.67 43.15 -12.16
C GLU A 722 35.65 42.61 -10.72
N SER A 723 35.03 43.31 -9.78
CA SER A 723 34.97 42.87 -8.38
C SER A 723 34.00 41.71 -8.12
N LEU A 724 33.26 41.26 -9.14
CA LEU A 724 32.44 40.03 -9.12
C LEU A 724 33.22 38.80 -9.59
N LYS A 725 34.47 38.95 -10.00
CA LYS A 725 35.35 37.89 -10.51
C LYS A 725 36.42 37.53 -9.48
N GLY A 726 37.06 36.38 -9.67
CA GLY A 726 38.23 35.97 -8.88
C GLY A 726 38.03 35.94 -7.36
N ILE A 727 39.07 36.34 -6.63
CA ILE A 727 39.06 36.33 -5.16
C ILE A 727 38.12 37.38 -4.56
N GLN A 728 38.00 38.57 -5.19
CA GLN A 728 37.10 39.63 -4.72
C GLN A 728 35.63 39.22 -4.81
N GLY A 729 35.26 38.54 -5.91
CA GLY A 729 33.92 37.96 -6.05
C GLY A 729 33.64 36.88 -5.01
N TYR A 730 34.64 36.07 -4.67
CA TYR A 730 34.53 35.07 -3.60
C TYR A 730 34.33 35.72 -2.23
N GLU A 731 35.10 36.76 -1.90
CA GLU A 731 34.93 37.52 -0.66
C GLU A 731 33.52 38.09 -0.52
N LYS A 732 32.95 38.62 -1.62
CA LYS A 732 31.56 39.08 -1.66
C LYS A 732 30.52 37.97 -1.44
N LEU A 733 30.81 36.73 -1.81
CA LEU A 733 29.94 35.57 -1.53
C LEU A 733 30.04 35.16 -0.05
N ILE A 734 31.27 35.06 0.49
CA ILE A 734 31.51 34.55 1.85
C ILE A 734 31.05 35.55 2.93
N ASN A 735 31.17 36.85 2.66
CA ASN A 735 30.70 37.90 3.56
C ASN A 735 29.19 38.21 3.39
N GLY A 736 28.51 37.55 2.45
CA GLY A 736 27.07 37.71 2.21
C GLY A 736 26.65 39.02 1.54
N SER A 737 27.59 39.75 0.93
CA SER A 737 27.30 40.91 0.08
C SER A 737 26.45 40.49 -1.12
N ILE A 738 26.72 39.31 -1.66
CA ILE A 738 25.94 38.66 -2.72
C ILE A 738 25.09 37.55 -2.09
N SER A 739 23.77 37.68 -2.20
CA SER A 739 22.81 36.71 -1.64
C SER A 739 21.72 36.40 -2.66
N TYR A 740 21.40 35.12 -2.78
CA TYR A 740 20.37 34.63 -3.68
C TYR A 740 19.02 35.30 -3.38
N LYS A 741 18.68 35.43 -2.09
CA LYS A 741 17.42 36.02 -1.63
C LYS A 741 17.30 37.50 -2.00
N LYS A 742 18.42 38.21 -2.05
CA LYS A 742 18.46 39.63 -2.43
C LYS A 742 18.43 39.81 -3.95
N LEU A 743 19.01 38.89 -4.71
CA LEU A 743 19.13 38.97 -6.17
C LEU A 743 17.87 38.53 -6.91
N LYS A 744 17.10 37.57 -6.38
CA LYS A 744 15.94 36.98 -7.05
C LYS A 744 14.92 38.00 -7.60
N ASN A 745 14.78 39.15 -6.96
CA ASN A 745 13.80 40.18 -7.36
C ASN A 745 14.46 41.46 -7.93
N LYS A 746 15.77 41.45 -8.19
CA LYS A 746 16.53 42.66 -8.58
C LYS A 746 17.25 42.53 -9.93
N LEU A 747 17.43 41.32 -10.42
CA LEU A 747 18.10 41.06 -11.70
C LEU A 747 17.10 40.77 -12.80
N ASP A 748 17.54 40.98 -14.03
CA ASP A 748 16.87 40.47 -15.21
C ASP A 748 16.65 38.95 -15.11
N GLN A 749 15.48 38.49 -15.51
CA GLN A 749 15.03 37.12 -15.35
C GLN A 749 15.93 36.12 -16.11
N LYS A 750 16.45 36.52 -17.28
CA LYS A 750 17.36 35.69 -18.09
C LYS A 750 18.70 35.50 -17.37
N VAL A 751 19.27 36.59 -16.85
CA VAL A 751 20.53 36.57 -16.09
C VAL A 751 20.39 35.74 -14.82
N PHE A 752 19.30 35.94 -14.06
CA PHE A 752 19.04 35.18 -12.84
C PHE A 752 18.93 33.67 -13.10
N ASN A 753 18.21 33.28 -14.16
CA ASN A 753 18.05 31.88 -14.54
C ASN A 753 19.37 31.21 -14.95
N GLN A 754 20.28 31.96 -15.58
CA GLN A 754 21.62 31.46 -15.91
C GLN A 754 22.43 31.17 -14.64
N ILE A 755 22.46 32.11 -13.69
CA ILE A 755 23.17 31.96 -12.40
C ILE A 755 22.63 30.76 -11.63
N ASN A 756 21.30 30.68 -11.51
CA ASN A 756 20.63 29.59 -10.78
C ASN A 756 20.97 28.22 -11.39
N THR A 757 20.85 28.10 -12.72
CA THR A 757 21.13 26.86 -13.44
C THR A 757 22.59 26.43 -13.29
N ARG A 758 23.55 27.35 -13.47
CA ARG A 758 25.00 27.05 -13.31
C ARG A 758 25.37 26.63 -11.88
N THR A 759 24.81 27.33 -10.89
CA THR A 759 25.05 27.02 -9.48
C THR A 759 24.54 25.61 -9.12
N GLN A 760 23.30 25.29 -9.50
CA GLN A 760 22.73 23.97 -9.23
C GLN A 760 23.51 22.86 -9.93
N GLY A 761 23.88 23.05 -11.19
CA GLY A 761 24.68 22.09 -11.96
C GLY A 761 26.03 21.82 -11.30
N SER A 762 26.74 22.88 -10.93
CA SER A 762 28.05 22.81 -10.27
C SER A 762 27.95 22.05 -8.95
N VAL A 763 27.03 22.41 -8.05
CA VAL A 763 26.89 21.73 -6.75
C VAL A 763 26.60 20.23 -6.92
N LEU A 764 25.75 19.84 -7.87
CA LEU A 764 25.43 18.43 -8.10
C LEU A 764 26.63 17.64 -8.64
N ILE A 765 27.40 18.22 -9.57
CA ILE A 765 28.61 17.60 -10.10
C ILE A 765 29.63 17.40 -8.98
N PHE A 766 29.87 18.42 -8.15
CA PHE A 766 30.81 18.33 -7.03
C PHE A 766 30.34 17.37 -5.93
N ASN A 767 29.04 17.26 -5.66
CA ASN A 767 28.49 16.21 -4.81
C ASN A 767 28.79 14.81 -5.37
N ASP A 768 28.56 14.59 -6.67
CA ASP A 768 28.84 13.32 -7.31
C ASP A 768 30.35 12.98 -7.26
N ILE A 769 31.22 13.98 -7.42
CA ILE A 769 32.68 13.83 -7.26
C ILE A 769 33.03 13.39 -5.84
N TYR A 770 32.52 14.11 -4.84
CA TYR A 770 32.76 13.82 -3.43
C TYR A 770 32.35 12.39 -3.07
N HIS A 771 31.15 11.98 -3.48
CA HIS A 771 30.63 10.63 -3.22
C HIS A 771 31.27 9.54 -4.07
N GLY A 772 32.13 9.88 -5.04
CA GLY A 772 32.77 8.91 -5.92
C GLY A 772 31.79 8.22 -6.87
N ARG A 773 30.76 8.92 -7.33
CA ARG A 773 29.77 8.41 -8.29
C ARG A 773 30.30 8.50 -9.72
N ASP A 774 31.46 7.91 -9.96
CA ASP A 774 32.20 7.92 -11.21
C ASP A 774 31.38 7.41 -12.42
N LYS A 775 30.56 6.38 -12.22
CA LYS A 775 29.65 5.82 -13.24
C LYS A 775 28.57 6.78 -13.75
N GLU A 776 28.34 7.88 -13.02
CA GLU A 776 27.37 8.91 -13.37
C GLU A 776 27.99 10.05 -14.17
N PHE A 777 29.30 10.02 -14.50
CA PHE A 777 29.92 11.05 -15.34
C PHE A 777 30.09 10.60 -16.79
N ILE A 778 29.99 11.57 -17.68
CA ILE A 778 30.44 11.49 -19.06
C ILE A 778 31.34 12.70 -19.30
N CYS A 779 32.53 12.44 -19.81
CA CYS A 779 33.46 13.46 -20.27
C CYS A 779 33.40 13.56 -21.79
N TYR A 780 33.52 14.78 -22.28
CA TYR A 780 33.58 15.08 -23.70
C TYR A 780 34.86 15.86 -23.98
N ASP A 781 35.50 15.53 -25.09
CA ASP A 781 36.58 16.35 -25.63
C ASP A 781 36.05 17.75 -26.00
N LYS A 782 36.92 18.77 -25.93
CA LYS A 782 36.59 20.13 -26.38
C LYS A 782 36.03 20.16 -27.79
N ASP A 783 36.50 19.29 -28.69
CA ASP A 783 36.06 19.24 -30.08
C ASP A 783 34.63 18.69 -30.23
N VAL A 784 34.13 17.98 -29.23
CA VAL A 784 32.74 17.49 -29.17
C VAL A 784 31.81 18.56 -28.59
N ILE A 785 32.33 19.39 -27.68
CA ILE A 785 31.55 20.42 -26.98
C ILE A 785 31.37 21.67 -27.84
N PHE A 786 32.43 22.09 -28.53
CA PHE A 786 32.47 23.31 -29.33
C PHE A 786 32.54 22.96 -30.82
N LYS A 787 31.51 23.38 -31.59
CA LYS A 787 31.44 23.16 -33.05
C LYS A 787 32.14 24.26 -33.87
N GLU A 788 32.39 25.42 -33.26
CA GLU A 788 32.99 26.61 -33.87
C GLU A 788 34.15 27.11 -33.00
N ASP A 789 34.99 27.99 -33.55
CA ASP A 789 36.12 28.61 -32.84
C ASP A 789 35.64 29.62 -31.79
N SER A 790 35.21 29.07 -30.65
CA SER A 790 34.98 29.84 -29.43
C SER A 790 36.29 30.01 -28.67
N TYR A 791 36.55 31.18 -28.11
CA TYR A 791 37.68 31.36 -27.19
C TYR A 791 37.67 30.36 -26.01
N LEU A 792 36.49 29.86 -25.58
CA LEU A 792 36.41 28.82 -24.56
C LEU A 792 37.08 27.50 -25.01
N ARG A 793 37.12 27.22 -26.32
CA ARG A 793 37.76 26.05 -26.93
C ARG A 793 39.28 26.04 -26.70
N GLU A 794 39.92 27.21 -26.63
CA GLU A 794 41.36 27.31 -26.36
C GLU A 794 41.69 27.03 -24.90
N LYS A 795 40.74 27.27 -23.99
CA LYS A 795 40.95 27.14 -22.54
C LYS A 795 40.44 25.84 -21.95
N VAL A 796 39.37 25.28 -22.50
CA VAL A 796 38.77 24.02 -22.04
C VAL A 796 39.39 22.87 -22.83
N ARG A 797 39.98 21.91 -22.11
CA ARG A 797 40.47 20.64 -22.67
C ARG A 797 39.37 19.57 -22.66
N TYR A 798 38.63 19.48 -21.55
CA TYR A 798 37.55 18.52 -21.37
C TYR A 798 36.33 19.17 -20.72
N GLY A 799 35.14 18.66 -21.02
CA GLY A 799 33.92 19.01 -20.29
C GLY A 799 33.30 17.81 -19.60
N ILE A 800 33.05 17.94 -18.31
CA ILE A 800 32.40 16.91 -17.49
C ILE A 800 30.93 17.29 -17.27
N THR A 801 30.04 16.33 -17.47
CA THR A 801 28.63 16.43 -17.10
C THR A 801 28.16 15.14 -16.46
N ARG A 802 27.07 15.23 -15.69
CA ARG A 802 26.32 14.05 -15.24
C ARG A 802 25.70 13.32 -16.45
N GLY A 803 25.63 12.00 -16.38
CA GLY A 803 24.99 11.11 -17.34
C GLY A 803 23.47 11.27 -17.33
N VAL A 804 22.81 10.98 -18.45
CA VAL A 804 21.39 11.38 -18.64
C VAL A 804 20.46 10.20 -18.84
N ALA A 805 19.24 10.37 -18.32
CA ALA A 805 18.07 9.56 -18.58
C ALA A 805 17.66 9.56 -20.07
N ARG A 806 16.88 8.58 -20.50
CA ARG A 806 16.71 8.14 -21.90
C ARG A 806 15.81 9.03 -22.80
N ASN A 807 15.93 10.37 -22.84
CA ASN A 807 15.07 11.24 -23.67
C ASN A 807 15.85 12.24 -24.58
N ARG A 808 15.16 12.81 -25.58
CA ARG A 808 15.68 13.63 -26.71
C ARG A 808 16.10 15.07 -26.28
N PHE A 809 17.25 15.53 -26.81
CA PHE A 809 17.91 16.86 -26.79
C PHE A 809 17.73 17.71 -25.51
N HIS A 810 18.83 18.00 -24.80
CA HIS A 810 18.80 18.89 -23.62
C HIS A 810 20.02 19.81 -23.53
N LYS A 811 19.76 21.04 -23.06
CA LYS A 811 20.77 21.94 -22.46
C LYS A 811 21.32 21.30 -21.19
N ARG A 812 22.64 21.09 -21.12
CA ARG A 812 23.32 20.48 -19.98
C ARG A 812 24.30 21.46 -19.36
N ASN A 813 24.38 21.47 -18.04
CA ASN A 813 25.50 22.13 -17.38
C ASN A 813 26.74 21.26 -17.53
N VAL A 814 27.73 21.78 -18.24
CA VAL A 814 29.04 21.18 -18.41
C VAL A 814 30.02 21.95 -17.54
N LEU A 815 30.83 21.21 -16.79
CA LEU A 815 31.95 21.73 -16.01
C LEU A 815 33.22 21.57 -16.83
N GLY A 816 33.80 22.70 -17.26
CA GLY A 816 35.02 22.72 -18.06
C GLY A 816 36.28 22.50 -17.22
N ILE A 817 37.17 21.66 -17.73
CA ILE A 817 38.51 21.40 -17.20
C ILE A 817 39.53 22.02 -18.15
N GLY A 818 40.36 22.89 -17.60
CA GLY A 818 41.53 23.46 -18.26
C GLY A 818 42.80 22.70 -17.96
N TYR A 819 43.82 22.99 -18.75
CA TYR A 819 45.17 22.46 -18.56
C TYR A 819 46.18 23.61 -18.53
N GLU A 820 47.11 23.56 -17.60
CA GLU A 820 48.25 24.47 -17.53
C GLU A 820 49.55 23.69 -17.79
N GLU A 821 50.24 24.04 -18.88
CA GLU A 821 51.46 23.35 -19.33
C GLU A 821 52.64 23.51 -18.36
N SER A 822 52.76 24.68 -17.71
CA SER A 822 53.88 25.00 -16.81
C SER A 822 53.86 24.21 -15.50
N SER A 823 52.67 23.85 -15.01
CA SER A 823 52.47 23.16 -13.73
C SER A 823 52.07 21.70 -13.90
N ASN A 824 51.75 21.26 -15.12
CA ASN A 824 51.17 19.95 -15.44
C ASN A 824 49.92 19.60 -14.61
N ILE A 825 49.18 20.62 -14.16
CA ILE A 825 47.99 20.50 -13.34
C ILE A 825 46.77 20.95 -14.16
N SER A 826 45.70 20.18 -14.08
CA SER A 826 44.40 20.59 -14.63
C SER A 826 43.60 21.36 -13.58
N TYR A 827 42.68 22.22 -13.99
CA TYR A 827 41.86 22.99 -13.06
C TYR A 827 40.44 23.19 -13.58
N PHE A 828 39.48 23.36 -12.67
CA PHE A 828 38.11 23.70 -13.05
C PHE A 828 38.04 25.17 -13.47
N ILE A 829 37.60 25.41 -14.71
CA ILE A 829 37.57 26.77 -15.28
C ILE A 829 36.20 27.41 -15.07
N THR A 830 35.15 26.78 -15.60
CA THR A 830 33.84 27.43 -15.73
C THR A 830 32.73 26.38 -15.85
N SER A 831 31.52 26.79 -15.51
CA SER A 831 30.30 26.03 -15.81
C SER A 831 29.47 26.79 -16.84
N PHE A 832 29.03 26.08 -17.88
CA PHE A 832 28.20 26.65 -18.95
C PHE A 832 27.15 25.65 -19.43
N LEU A 833 26.14 26.19 -20.12
CA LEU A 833 25.08 25.39 -20.73
C LEU A 833 25.51 24.95 -22.13
N TRP A 834 25.46 23.65 -22.38
CA TRP A 834 25.78 23.01 -23.64
C TRP A 834 24.55 22.30 -24.21
N GLU A 835 24.15 22.65 -25.43
CA GLU A 835 23.05 21.99 -26.14
C GLU A 835 23.53 20.70 -26.83
N ALA A 836 23.46 19.59 -26.11
CA ALA A 836 23.90 18.29 -26.63
C ALA A 836 22.81 17.59 -27.45
N GLN A 837 23.17 17.00 -28.59
CA GLN A 837 22.26 16.14 -29.32
C GLN A 837 21.91 14.87 -28.52
N ALA A 838 20.67 14.37 -28.68
CA ALA A 838 20.15 13.24 -27.90
C ALA A 838 21.06 11.99 -27.90
N ASP A 839 21.73 11.75 -29.04
CA ASP A 839 22.47 10.51 -29.31
C ASP A 839 23.99 10.63 -29.12
N LEU A 840 24.53 11.85 -28.95
CA LEU A 840 25.97 12.09 -28.79
C LEU A 840 26.55 11.36 -27.56
N GLY A 841 25.77 11.27 -26.47
CA GLY A 841 26.20 10.66 -25.21
C GLY A 841 26.36 9.14 -25.19
N LYS A 842 26.07 8.43 -26.29
CA LYS A 842 26.30 6.97 -26.38
C LYS A 842 27.55 6.57 -27.16
N LYS A 843 28.09 7.44 -28.02
CA LYS A 843 29.15 7.08 -28.99
C LYS A 843 30.45 7.87 -28.84
N GLU A 844 30.41 9.11 -28.35
CA GLU A 844 31.56 10.04 -28.45
C GLU A 844 32.09 10.53 -27.09
N GLY A 845 31.40 10.20 -25.99
CA GLY A 845 31.82 10.58 -24.64
C GLY A 845 32.71 9.53 -23.99
N TYR A 846 33.81 9.98 -23.37
CA TYR A 846 34.67 9.13 -22.55
C TYR A 846 34.05 8.88 -21.19
N ARG A 847 34.17 7.64 -20.70
CA ARG A 847 33.85 7.33 -19.31
C ARG A 847 34.98 7.84 -18.43
N VAL A 848 34.60 8.54 -17.38
CA VAL A 848 35.54 9.05 -16.39
C VAL A 848 35.49 8.14 -15.18
N LYS A 849 36.65 7.70 -14.72
CA LYS A 849 36.79 7.06 -13.42
C LYS A 849 37.44 8.06 -12.47
N ILE A 850 36.87 8.20 -11.27
CA ILE A 850 37.44 9.05 -10.23
C ILE A 850 38.34 8.16 -9.38
N VAL A 851 39.63 8.46 -9.35
CA VAL A 851 40.60 7.75 -8.54
C VAL A 851 40.68 8.45 -7.19
N LYS A 852 40.34 7.73 -6.11
CA LYS A 852 40.52 8.21 -4.75
C LYS A 852 41.81 7.60 -4.20
N HIS A 853 42.69 8.43 -3.67
CA HIS A 853 43.86 7.96 -2.93
C HIS A 853 43.49 7.52 -1.52
#